data_AF-A0A1Q9VHI7-F1
#
_entry.id   AF-A0A1Q9VHI7-F1
#
_cell.length_a   1.000
_cell.length_b   1.000
_cell.length_c   1.000
_cell.angle_alpha   90.00
_cell.angle_beta   90.00
_cell.angle_gamma   90.00
#
_symmetry.space_group_name_H-M   'P 1'
#
loop_
_entity.id
_entity.type
_entity.pdbx_description
1 polymer ?
#
loop_
_entity_poly.entity_id
_entity_poly.type
_entity_poly.pdbx_seq_one_letter_code
_entity_poly.pdbx_strand_id
1 'polypeptide(L)'
;MQTAWLAEHADELNIPFVAHLGDVVDRVGVEDEWTTADAAMRNLEDGELPYSVLAGNHDVRNSSDDHYDTAYDLADEPYLRWFGPDRAAGQLTDGGTDPTGMNQYQVFEAESQEFLVLALSWRASDATLAWAQGVIDAHPTTPIVLTSHDIVNADVDTEGRTGGTSANGERLWDGLIAHNDQIFLTLNGHYHGAAVTERTNDAGHTVTQVLMDYQMAYEGGNGYLGLFEFDLSNDVVDVETVSPWVVAKPTESLTSYDDPVLEGDAQSFSLPIDFAERFGGFNPSFGPGDGQWPSLSDRAVALLTDGFEGVPGSTDVAPGSTRDYVEVDGTLAHWRMTGETGTVAEGTVFEDVAGDSDLHRATIAESGSPTAQVEDVTVVDETYPYSSSGQAVCFAGSSRLTDRYSYLTTDAEAPVNDADLSDGYTIETFVQMDPDWTADDNQWSKALVRTGNRSQIPGMPWSRWDYTASPTALGISNLRELQWTEVGQDATKGDRTNWSGEIMVGTWSHVALVNDPATAETTMYVNGAPVLRTAQDTVGASFNPGMPWIVGADWVDDAATNGWHGCVGETRIVDRPLDRDEWLTARPDLSGLEVTDVPEQPVPADVAAVALGGVGTPHATVTATPAGAAAVTTTVAADGTWALDVPAAPIATTGTVVAVVQGFGGRVSDPVELTLARESEPDDGLAHTVEAQVRQLGGRPYLAVRVHNDAEVAVDVTVETDHGSRSFEDVAPGANAYHAFAVRSGDGSTGTVTVTVSAVRDGATVTDRTVLTGDDLG
;
A
#
# COMPACT_ATOMS: atom_id res chain seq x y z
N MET A 1 -13.26 -9.09 -23.23
CA MET A 1 -11.97 -9.82 -23.25
C MET A 1 -12.12 -11.26 -22.81
N GLN A 2 -12.68 -11.52 -21.62
CA GLN A 2 -12.87 -12.88 -21.08
C GLN A 2 -13.50 -13.86 -22.09
N THR A 3 -14.67 -13.52 -22.65
CA THR A 3 -15.38 -14.38 -23.62
C THR A 3 -14.62 -14.61 -24.91
N ALA A 4 -13.84 -13.63 -25.38
CA ALA A 4 -13.01 -13.78 -26.57
C ALA A 4 -11.83 -14.73 -26.32
N TRP A 5 -11.17 -14.61 -25.16
CA TRP A 5 -10.07 -15.50 -24.76
C TRP A 5 -10.56 -16.94 -24.57
N LEU A 6 -11.70 -17.12 -23.90
CA LEU A 6 -12.32 -18.44 -23.72
C LEU A 6 -12.65 -19.09 -25.07
N ALA A 7 -13.26 -18.35 -25.99
CA ALA A 7 -13.58 -18.85 -27.33
C ALA A 7 -12.32 -19.17 -28.15
N GLU A 8 -11.27 -18.35 -28.06
CA GLU A 8 -10.00 -18.55 -28.77
C GLU A 8 -9.25 -19.82 -28.29
N HIS A 9 -9.30 -20.11 -27.00
CA HIS A 9 -8.56 -21.21 -26.39
C HIS A 9 -9.42 -22.45 -26.06
N ALA A 10 -10.70 -22.46 -26.43
CA ALA A 10 -11.66 -23.52 -26.12
C ALA A 10 -11.14 -24.92 -26.50
N ASP A 11 -10.64 -25.08 -27.72
CA ASP A 11 -10.11 -26.36 -28.22
C ASP A 11 -8.82 -26.78 -27.51
N GLU A 12 -7.94 -25.82 -27.20
CA GLU A 12 -6.64 -26.11 -26.57
C GLU A 12 -6.76 -26.46 -25.08
N LEU A 13 -7.73 -25.83 -24.41
CA LEU A 13 -8.05 -26.05 -23.00
C LEU A 13 -9.20 -27.04 -22.80
N ASN A 14 -9.69 -27.65 -23.88
CA ASN A 14 -10.80 -28.60 -23.87
C ASN A 14 -12.00 -28.10 -23.06
N ILE A 15 -12.41 -26.83 -23.26
CA ILE A 15 -13.49 -26.18 -22.50
C ILE A 15 -14.83 -26.59 -23.12
N PRO A 16 -15.65 -27.42 -22.45
CA PRO A 16 -16.92 -27.87 -23.02
C PRO A 16 -18.05 -26.87 -22.78
N PHE A 17 -17.91 -25.98 -21.80
CA PHE A 17 -19.00 -25.16 -21.29
C PHE A 17 -18.54 -23.95 -20.47
N VAL A 18 -19.29 -22.85 -20.52
CA VAL A 18 -19.08 -21.64 -19.71
C VAL A 18 -20.35 -21.28 -18.92
N ALA A 19 -20.23 -20.95 -17.63
CA ALA A 19 -21.36 -20.51 -16.82
C ALA A 19 -21.21 -19.03 -16.40
N HIS A 20 -22.19 -18.19 -16.75
CA HIS A 20 -22.30 -16.81 -16.29
C HIS A 20 -23.24 -16.73 -15.08
N LEU A 21 -22.81 -16.04 -14.01
CA LEU A 21 -23.44 -16.10 -12.68
C LEU A 21 -24.47 -14.98 -12.40
N GLY A 22 -24.83 -14.19 -13.41
CA GLY A 22 -25.84 -13.13 -13.32
C GLY A 22 -25.21 -11.73 -13.24
N ASP A 23 -26.05 -10.72 -13.00
CA ASP A 23 -25.70 -9.30 -13.05
C ASP A 23 -24.97 -8.93 -14.35
N VAL A 24 -25.65 -9.22 -15.46
CA VAL A 24 -25.17 -8.97 -16.82
C VAL A 24 -25.00 -7.47 -17.09
N VAL A 25 -25.82 -6.64 -16.43
CA VAL A 25 -25.74 -5.17 -16.50
C VAL A 25 -25.69 -4.55 -15.10
N ASP A 26 -25.15 -3.34 -14.97
CA ASP A 26 -25.19 -2.56 -13.72
C ASP A 26 -26.58 -1.95 -13.49
N ARG A 27 -27.26 -1.55 -14.56
CA ARG A 27 -28.55 -0.86 -14.51
C ARG A 27 -29.49 -1.42 -15.56
N VAL A 28 -30.49 -2.18 -15.11
CA VAL A 28 -31.56 -2.77 -15.93
C VAL A 28 -32.15 -1.82 -17.00
N GLY A 29 -32.24 -0.52 -16.70
CA GLY A 29 -32.84 0.50 -17.57
C GLY A 29 -31.91 1.13 -18.62
N VAL A 30 -30.63 0.75 -18.68
CA VAL A 30 -29.63 1.37 -19.57
C VAL A 30 -29.33 0.45 -20.76
N GLU A 31 -29.89 0.77 -21.92
CA GLU A 31 -29.81 -0.09 -23.12
C GLU A 31 -28.38 -0.28 -23.66
N ASP A 32 -27.48 0.68 -23.43
CA ASP A 32 -26.07 0.57 -23.86
C ASP A 32 -25.31 -0.53 -23.10
N GLU A 33 -25.67 -0.78 -21.84
CA GLU A 33 -25.06 -1.87 -21.04
C GLU A 33 -25.47 -3.23 -21.61
N TRP A 34 -26.76 -3.41 -21.91
CA TRP A 34 -27.26 -4.62 -22.57
C TRP A 34 -26.63 -4.85 -23.95
N THR A 35 -26.47 -3.78 -24.74
CA THR A 35 -25.82 -3.85 -26.06
C THR A 35 -24.37 -4.30 -25.94
N THR A 36 -23.67 -3.83 -24.90
CA THR A 36 -22.29 -4.21 -24.61
C THR A 36 -22.19 -5.67 -24.18
N ALA A 37 -23.05 -6.10 -23.26
CA ALA A 37 -23.11 -7.49 -22.80
C ALA A 37 -23.45 -8.46 -23.94
N ASP A 38 -24.42 -8.12 -24.78
CA ASP A 38 -24.80 -8.87 -25.97
C ASP A 38 -23.61 -9.06 -26.93
N ALA A 39 -22.86 -7.99 -27.20
CA ALA A 39 -21.65 -8.05 -28.02
C ALA A 39 -20.53 -8.89 -27.37
N ALA A 40 -20.38 -8.83 -26.04
CA ALA A 40 -19.40 -9.64 -25.33
C ALA A 40 -19.72 -11.14 -25.41
N MET A 41 -20.98 -11.52 -25.20
CA MET A 41 -21.41 -12.91 -25.20
C MET A 41 -21.43 -13.52 -26.62
N ARG A 42 -21.61 -12.71 -27.68
CA ARG A 42 -21.46 -13.17 -29.07
C ARG A 42 -20.11 -13.80 -29.38
N ASN A 43 -19.03 -13.44 -28.67
CA ASN A 43 -17.73 -14.08 -28.89
C ASN A 43 -17.79 -15.60 -28.63
N LEU A 44 -18.58 -16.04 -27.65
CA LEU A 44 -18.78 -17.47 -27.37
C LEU A 44 -19.59 -18.13 -28.48
N GLU A 45 -20.64 -17.47 -28.96
CA GLU A 45 -21.48 -17.96 -30.06
C GLU A 45 -20.70 -18.09 -31.37
N ASP A 46 -19.90 -17.07 -31.70
CA ASP A 46 -19.05 -17.04 -32.90
C ASP A 46 -17.94 -18.11 -32.83
N GLY A 47 -17.48 -18.44 -31.61
CA GLY A 47 -16.54 -19.52 -31.33
C GLY A 47 -17.19 -20.90 -31.13
N GLU A 48 -18.51 -21.01 -31.27
CA GLU A 48 -19.29 -22.24 -31.02
C GLU A 48 -19.08 -22.83 -29.60
N LEU A 49 -18.67 -22.01 -28.62
CA LEU A 49 -18.46 -22.40 -27.22
C LEU A 49 -19.78 -22.30 -26.42
N PRO A 50 -20.36 -23.41 -25.96
CA PRO A 50 -21.65 -23.38 -25.26
C PRO A 50 -21.57 -22.71 -23.88
N TYR A 51 -22.66 -22.09 -23.46
CA TYR A 51 -22.73 -21.39 -22.19
C TYR A 51 -24.14 -21.33 -21.57
N SER A 52 -24.23 -20.99 -20.28
CA SER A 52 -25.48 -20.56 -19.65
C SER A 52 -25.32 -19.13 -19.12
N VAL A 53 -26.42 -18.37 -19.16
CA VAL A 53 -26.56 -17.08 -18.48
C VAL A 53 -27.85 -17.13 -17.68
N LEU A 54 -27.83 -16.68 -16.43
CA LEU A 54 -29.02 -16.44 -15.61
C LEU A 54 -29.13 -14.95 -15.30
N ALA A 55 -30.31 -14.48 -14.90
CA ALA A 55 -30.53 -13.10 -14.47
C ALA A 55 -30.12 -12.94 -12.99
N GLY A 56 -29.32 -11.90 -12.69
CA GLY A 56 -29.08 -11.43 -11.33
C GLY A 56 -30.07 -10.37 -10.87
N ASN A 57 -29.81 -9.74 -9.72
CA ASN A 57 -30.70 -8.71 -9.18
C ASN A 57 -30.65 -7.40 -9.98
N HIS A 58 -29.59 -7.13 -10.74
CA HIS A 58 -29.48 -5.95 -11.61
C HIS A 58 -30.10 -6.16 -12.99
N ASP A 59 -30.45 -7.41 -13.34
CA ASP A 59 -30.99 -7.78 -14.64
C ASP A 59 -32.53 -7.77 -14.71
N VAL A 60 -33.18 -7.65 -13.55
CA VAL A 60 -34.65 -7.68 -13.39
C VAL A 60 -35.18 -6.33 -12.94
N ARG A 61 -36.40 -5.98 -13.36
CA ARG A 61 -36.99 -4.66 -13.05
C ARG A 61 -37.39 -4.49 -11.59
N ASN A 62 -37.69 -5.58 -10.90
CA ASN A 62 -38.00 -5.60 -9.48
C ASN A 62 -37.19 -6.68 -8.77
N SER A 63 -36.12 -6.25 -8.12
CA SER A 63 -35.16 -7.11 -7.44
C SER A 63 -35.49 -7.40 -5.97
N SER A 64 -36.68 -7.01 -5.50
CA SER A 64 -37.08 -7.25 -4.10
C SER A 64 -37.03 -8.74 -3.75
N ASP A 65 -36.56 -9.07 -2.54
CA ASP A 65 -36.35 -10.47 -2.12
C ASP A 65 -37.63 -11.32 -2.08
N ASP A 66 -38.79 -10.69 -1.96
CA ASP A 66 -40.10 -11.34 -1.94
C ASP A 66 -40.78 -11.38 -3.32
N HIS A 67 -40.08 -10.96 -4.38
CA HIS A 67 -40.60 -10.88 -5.73
C HIS A 67 -39.94 -11.96 -6.62
N TYR A 68 -40.67 -13.05 -6.83
CA TYR A 68 -40.19 -14.24 -7.54
C TYR A 68 -40.43 -14.16 -9.05
N ASP A 69 -39.70 -14.97 -9.82
CA ASP A 69 -39.75 -15.01 -11.29
C ASP A 69 -41.15 -15.08 -11.93
N THR A 70 -42.06 -15.84 -11.33
CA THR A 70 -43.46 -15.97 -11.79
C THR A 70 -44.33 -14.74 -11.54
N ALA A 71 -43.84 -13.74 -10.80
CA ALA A 71 -44.53 -12.49 -10.52
C ALA A 71 -44.11 -11.34 -11.46
N TYR A 72 -43.06 -11.51 -12.25
CA TYR A 72 -42.60 -10.51 -13.21
C TYR A 72 -43.63 -10.26 -14.33
N ASP A 73 -43.60 -9.04 -14.88
CA ASP A 73 -44.19 -8.79 -16.19
C ASP A 73 -43.19 -9.22 -17.27
N LEU A 74 -43.18 -10.51 -17.59
CA LEU A 74 -42.18 -11.13 -18.47
C LEU A 74 -42.04 -10.45 -19.84
N ALA A 75 -43.08 -9.77 -20.34
CA ALA A 75 -43.00 -9.06 -21.61
C ALA A 75 -42.14 -7.78 -21.53
N ASP A 76 -42.00 -7.22 -20.33
CA ASP A 76 -41.28 -5.96 -20.07
C ASP A 76 -39.87 -6.20 -19.51
N GLU A 77 -39.50 -7.44 -19.15
CA GLU A 77 -38.18 -7.77 -18.61
C GLU A 77 -37.09 -7.74 -19.69
N PRO A 78 -36.10 -6.83 -19.62
CA PRO A 78 -35.07 -6.69 -20.64
C PRO A 78 -34.22 -7.95 -20.81
N TYR A 79 -33.93 -8.68 -19.73
CA TYR A 79 -33.20 -9.93 -19.78
C TYR A 79 -33.78 -10.91 -20.82
N LEU A 80 -35.10 -11.10 -20.85
CA LEU A 80 -35.76 -12.02 -21.80
C LEU A 80 -35.68 -11.55 -23.26
N ARG A 81 -35.46 -10.25 -23.49
CA ARG A 81 -35.22 -9.72 -24.85
C ARG A 81 -33.80 -10.04 -25.34
N TRP A 82 -32.80 -10.03 -24.45
CA TRP A 82 -31.39 -10.14 -24.81
C TRP A 82 -30.80 -11.55 -24.63
N PHE A 83 -31.25 -12.27 -23.60
CA PHE A 83 -30.76 -13.59 -23.18
C PHE A 83 -31.89 -14.61 -22.97
N GLY A 84 -33.05 -14.38 -23.59
CA GLY A 84 -34.21 -15.27 -23.47
C GLY A 84 -34.10 -16.60 -24.24
N PRO A 85 -35.18 -17.40 -24.21
CA PRO A 85 -35.20 -18.77 -24.73
C PRO A 85 -34.78 -18.94 -26.18
N ASP A 86 -35.09 -18.00 -27.07
CA ASP A 86 -34.71 -18.07 -28.48
C ASP A 86 -33.19 -18.06 -28.68
N ARG A 87 -32.45 -17.36 -27.81
CA ARG A 87 -30.98 -17.35 -27.82
C ARG A 87 -30.42 -18.64 -27.24
N ALA A 88 -30.98 -19.10 -26.12
CA ALA A 88 -30.60 -20.36 -25.49
C ALA A 88 -30.78 -21.56 -26.44
N ALA A 89 -31.89 -21.61 -27.18
CA ALA A 89 -32.18 -22.65 -28.17
C ALA A 89 -31.23 -22.65 -29.39
N GLY A 90 -30.41 -21.61 -29.56
CA GLY A 90 -29.35 -21.55 -30.56
C GLY A 90 -28.11 -22.37 -30.18
N GLN A 91 -27.99 -22.79 -28.92
CA GLN A 91 -26.80 -23.47 -28.40
C GLN A 91 -26.86 -24.98 -28.63
N LEU A 92 -25.69 -25.61 -28.83
CA LEU A 92 -25.57 -27.06 -29.07
C LEU A 92 -25.99 -27.90 -27.86
N THR A 93 -25.90 -27.34 -26.66
CA THR A 93 -26.13 -28.01 -25.37
C THR A 93 -27.55 -27.77 -24.82
N ASP A 94 -28.43 -27.08 -25.56
CA ASP A 94 -29.73 -26.65 -25.03
C ASP A 94 -30.59 -27.83 -24.54
N GLY A 95 -30.92 -27.80 -23.25
CA GLY A 95 -31.89 -28.69 -22.63
C GLY A 95 -33.30 -28.10 -22.58
N GLY A 96 -33.40 -26.77 -22.64
CA GLY A 96 -34.65 -26.01 -22.60
C GLY A 96 -34.79 -25.09 -21.39
N THR A 97 -35.86 -24.30 -21.42
CA THR A 97 -36.16 -23.27 -20.43
C THR A 97 -37.45 -23.57 -19.66
N ASP A 98 -37.58 -22.98 -18.48
CA ASP A 98 -38.82 -23.03 -17.71
C ASP A 98 -39.93 -22.17 -18.39
N PRO A 99 -41.20 -22.24 -17.93
CA PRO A 99 -42.29 -21.46 -18.50
C PRO A 99 -42.13 -19.93 -18.43
N THR A 100 -41.31 -19.41 -17.52
CA THR A 100 -41.00 -17.97 -17.47
C THR A 100 -39.95 -17.58 -18.51
N GLY A 101 -39.13 -18.53 -18.96
CA GLY A 101 -37.99 -18.32 -19.86
C GLY A 101 -36.76 -17.75 -19.16
N MET A 102 -36.83 -17.51 -17.84
CA MET A 102 -35.73 -16.95 -17.05
C MET A 102 -34.73 -18.01 -16.61
N ASN A 103 -35.14 -19.28 -16.57
CA ASN A 103 -34.33 -20.38 -16.05
C ASN A 103 -34.09 -21.39 -17.18
N GLN A 104 -32.90 -21.97 -17.22
CA GLN A 104 -32.48 -22.86 -18.29
C GLN A 104 -31.63 -24.01 -17.76
N TYR A 105 -31.54 -25.09 -18.53
CA TYR A 105 -30.53 -26.11 -18.31
C TYR A 105 -29.84 -26.49 -19.61
N GLN A 106 -28.59 -26.89 -19.48
CA GLN A 106 -27.72 -27.27 -20.58
C GLN A 106 -27.15 -28.66 -20.28
N VAL A 107 -27.06 -29.52 -21.29
CA VAL A 107 -26.47 -30.86 -21.18
C VAL A 107 -25.30 -30.94 -22.15
N PHE A 108 -24.14 -31.31 -21.64
CA PHE A 108 -22.92 -31.44 -22.44
C PHE A 108 -22.17 -32.73 -22.10
N GLU A 109 -21.32 -33.17 -23.02
CA GLU A 109 -20.44 -34.32 -22.83
C GLU A 109 -18.99 -33.85 -22.78
N ALA A 110 -18.24 -34.33 -21.80
CA ALA A 110 -16.79 -34.14 -21.69
C ALA A 110 -16.17 -35.45 -21.22
N GLU A 111 -15.05 -35.86 -21.82
CA GLU A 111 -14.36 -37.12 -21.47
C GLU A 111 -15.31 -38.35 -21.46
N SER A 112 -16.24 -38.41 -22.43
CA SER A 112 -17.28 -39.44 -22.53
C SER A 112 -18.23 -39.53 -21.32
N GLN A 113 -18.30 -38.48 -20.49
CA GLN A 113 -19.24 -38.34 -19.38
C GLN A 113 -20.22 -37.21 -19.68
N GLU A 114 -21.51 -37.44 -19.38
CA GLU A 114 -22.54 -36.40 -19.49
C GLU A 114 -22.62 -35.60 -18.20
N PHE A 115 -22.71 -34.27 -18.32
CA PHE A 115 -22.97 -33.34 -17.22
C PHE A 115 -24.15 -32.45 -17.56
N LEU A 116 -24.83 -31.96 -16.52
CA LEU A 116 -25.93 -31.02 -16.65
C LEU A 116 -25.64 -29.76 -15.83
N VAL A 117 -25.78 -28.59 -16.46
CA VAL A 117 -25.77 -27.30 -15.78
C VAL A 117 -27.21 -26.81 -15.66
N LEU A 118 -27.67 -26.61 -14.43
CA LEU A 118 -28.99 -26.08 -14.13
C LEU A 118 -28.84 -24.62 -13.66
N ALA A 119 -29.32 -23.67 -14.46
CA ALA A 119 -29.18 -22.24 -14.20
C ALA A 119 -30.50 -21.62 -13.76
N LEU A 120 -30.57 -21.20 -12.49
CA LEU A 120 -31.74 -20.60 -11.88
C LEU A 120 -31.53 -19.10 -11.68
N SER A 121 -32.43 -18.29 -12.19
CA SER A 121 -32.38 -16.83 -12.11
C SER A 121 -32.73 -16.30 -10.72
N TRP A 122 -32.50 -14.99 -10.52
CA TRP A 122 -32.86 -14.25 -9.32
C TRP A 122 -34.28 -14.60 -8.86
N ARG A 123 -34.37 -15.08 -7.61
CA ARG A 123 -35.62 -15.45 -6.92
C ARG A 123 -36.49 -16.43 -7.73
N ALA A 124 -35.91 -17.57 -8.12
CA ALA A 124 -36.65 -18.72 -8.67
C ALA A 124 -37.81 -19.17 -7.76
N SER A 125 -39.05 -19.17 -8.26
CA SER A 125 -40.26 -19.51 -7.49
C SER A 125 -40.38 -21.01 -7.18
N ASP A 126 -41.34 -21.38 -6.32
CA ASP A 126 -41.65 -22.80 -6.05
C ASP A 126 -42.08 -23.55 -7.33
N ALA A 127 -42.73 -22.87 -8.28
CA ALA A 127 -43.10 -23.45 -9.56
C ALA A 127 -41.85 -23.77 -10.41
N THR A 128 -40.85 -22.89 -10.35
CA THR A 128 -39.55 -23.07 -10.99
C THR A 128 -38.75 -24.19 -10.33
N LEU A 129 -38.76 -24.28 -8.99
CA LEU A 129 -38.12 -25.41 -8.29
C LEU A 129 -38.79 -26.75 -8.63
N ALA A 130 -40.12 -26.77 -8.80
CA ALA A 130 -40.83 -27.97 -9.26
C ALA A 130 -40.49 -28.33 -10.72
N TRP A 131 -40.29 -27.34 -11.59
CA TRP A 131 -39.77 -27.56 -12.94
C TRP A 131 -38.35 -28.12 -12.92
N ALA A 132 -37.46 -27.53 -12.12
CA ALA A 132 -36.09 -27.98 -11.94
C ALA A 132 -36.04 -29.43 -11.43
N GLN A 133 -36.85 -29.77 -10.43
CA GLN A 133 -36.98 -31.17 -9.99
C GLN A 133 -37.40 -32.09 -11.14
N GLY A 134 -38.33 -31.66 -11.98
CA GLY A 134 -38.74 -32.42 -13.17
C GLY A 134 -37.60 -32.62 -14.19
N VAL A 135 -36.70 -31.64 -14.34
CA VAL A 135 -35.47 -31.78 -15.14
C VAL A 135 -34.54 -32.82 -14.52
N ILE A 136 -34.27 -32.72 -13.21
CA ILE A 136 -33.40 -33.65 -12.46
C ILE A 136 -33.93 -35.09 -12.56
N ASP A 137 -35.24 -35.28 -12.36
CA ASP A 137 -35.93 -36.58 -12.45
C ASP A 137 -35.84 -37.19 -13.86
N ALA A 138 -35.79 -36.35 -14.90
CA ALA A 138 -35.66 -36.78 -16.28
C ALA A 138 -34.22 -37.18 -16.66
N HIS A 139 -33.23 -36.82 -15.84
CA HIS A 139 -31.80 -37.06 -16.07
C HIS A 139 -31.18 -37.87 -14.91
N PRO A 140 -31.74 -39.05 -14.57
CA PRO A 140 -31.47 -39.74 -13.29
C PRO A 140 -30.03 -40.23 -13.11
N THR A 141 -29.20 -40.20 -14.15
CA THR A 141 -27.80 -40.65 -14.15
C THR A 141 -26.81 -39.51 -14.33
N THR A 142 -27.25 -38.26 -14.39
CA THR A 142 -26.41 -37.14 -14.84
C THR A 142 -25.98 -36.31 -13.62
N PRO A 143 -24.66 -36.13 -13.35
CA PRO A 143 -24.17 -35.20 -12.35
C PRO A 143 -24.53 -33.75 -12.71
N ILE A 144 -24.87 -32.95 -11.70
CA ILE A 144 -25.43 -31.61 -11.88
C ILE A 144 -24.58 -30.56 -11.19
N VAL A 145 -24.22 -29.53 -11.96
CA VAL A 145 -23.74 -28.25 -11.45
C VAL A 145 -24.93 -27.28 -11.42
N LEU A 146 -25.26 -26.74 -10.24
CA LEU A 146 -26.34 -25.77 -10.09
C LEU A 146 -25.75 -24.36 -10.02
N THR A 147 -26.18 -23.47 -10.91
CA THR A 147 -25.82 -22.05 -10.84
C THR A 147 -27.03 -21.21 -10.45
N SER A 148 -26.87 -20.30 -9.50
CA SER A 148 -27.86 -19.30 -9.12
C SER A 148 -27.14 -18.03 -8.73
N HIS A 149 -27.73 -16.86 -8.92
CA HIS A 149 -27.06 -15.61 -8.58
C HIS A 149 -26.72 -15.52 -7.08
N ASP A 150 -27.59 -16.06 -6.22
CA ASP A 150 -27.51 -15.93 -4.75
C ASP A 150 -27.64 -17.30 -4.06
N ILE A 151 -26.54 -17.79 -3.46
CA ILE A 151 -26.47 -19.02 -2.64
C ILE A 151 -25.60 -18.80 -1.38
N VAL A 152 -24.28 -18.68 -1.56
CA VAL A 152 -23.29 -18.46 -0.50
C VAL A 152 -23.02 -16.96 -0.40
N ASN A 153 -22.96 -16.42 0.82
CA ASN A 153 -22.66 -15.02 1.07
C ASN A 153 -21.19 -14.80 1.48
N ALA A 154 -20.76 -13.55 1.45
CA ALA A 154 -19.39 -13.14 1.77
C ALA A 154 -19.10 -12.99 3.27
N ASP A 155 -20.01 -13.47 4.14
CA ASP A 155 -19.75 -13.55 5.59
C ASP A 155 -18.75 -14.68 5.85
N VAL A 156 -17.48 -14.42 5.57
CA VAL A 156 -16.41 -15.41 5.72
C VAL A 156 -16.03 -15.61 7.18
N ASP A 157 -15.65 -16.84 7.52
CA ASP A 157 -15.08 -17.17 8.82
C ASP A 157 -13.76 -16.42 9.08
N THR A 158 -13.21 -16.58 10.29
CA THR A 158 -11.93 -15.95 10.67
C THR A 158 -10.74 -16.41 9.82
N GLU A 159 -10.88 -17.50 9.08
CA GLU A 159 -9.87 -18.04 8.16
C GLU A 159 -10.04 -17.46 6.74
N GLY A 160 -11.09 -16.66 6.51
CA GLY A 160 -11.35 -15.97 5.25
C GLY A 160 -11.77 -16.88 4.11
N ARG A 161 -12.22 -18.11 4.41
CA ARG A 161 -12.46 -19.16 3.40
C ARG A 161 -13.91 -19.59 3.32
N THR A 162 -14.54 -19.88 4.46
CA THR A 162 -15.89 -20.45 4.50
C THR A 162 -16.91 -19.33 4.56
N GLY A 163 -17.74 -19.20 3.53
CA GLY A 163 -18.82 -18.21 3.47
C GLY A 163 -20.08 -18.69 4.20
N GLY A 164 -20.88 -17.74 4.66
CA GLY A 164 -22.23 -18.01 5.17
C GLY A 164 -23.22 -18.37 4.07
N THR A 165 -24.45 -18.72 4.45
CA THR A 165 -25.54 -19.02 3.50
C THR A 165 -26.55 -17.90 3.52
N SER A 166 -26.97 -17.41 2.35
CA SER A 166 -28.03 -16.42 2.27
C SER A 166 -29.41 -17.04 2.57
N ALA A 167 -30.42 -16.19 2.80
CA ALA A 167 -31.79 -16.66 3.00
C ALA A 167 -32.33 -17.44 1.76
N ASN A 168 -31.96 -17.01 0.55
CA ASN A 168 -32.32 -17.71 -0.67
C ASN A 168 -31.50 -19.00 -0.85
N GLY A 169 -30.20 -18.97 -0.55
CA GLY A 169 -29.35 -20.16 -0.56
C GLY A 169 -29.89 -21.26 0.35
N GLU A 170 -30.40 -20.91 1.54
CA GLU A 170 -31.03 -21.87 2.44
C GLU A 170 -32.35 -22.40 1.87
N ARG A 171 -33.15 -21.55 1.22
CA ARG A 171 -34.36 -21.99 0.53
C ARG A 171 -34.05 -22.96 -0.62
N LEU A 172 -33.01 -22.70 -1.40
CA LEU A 172 -32.57 -23.60 -2.48
C LEU A 172 -32.02 -24.90 -1.91
N TRP A 173 -31.31 -24.83 -0.77
CA TRP A 173 -30.82 -25.99 -0.07
C TRP A 173 -31.95 -26.94 0.35
N ASP A 174 -32.90 -26.43 1.12
CA ASP A 174 -34.04 -27.19 1.63
C ASP A 174 -35.01 -27.60 0.52
N GLY A 175 -35.16 -26.78 -0.52
CA GLY A 175 -36.16 -26.99 -1.57
C GLY A 175 -35.70 -27.90 -2.71
N LEU A 176 -34.39 -28.01 -2.95
CA LEU A 176 -33.85 -28.68 -4.14
C LEU A 176 -32.49 -29.37 -3.88
N ILE A 177 -31.48 -28.67 -3.36
CA ILE A 177 -30.10 -29.18 -3.37
C ILE A 177 -29.93 -30.39 -2.44
N ALA A 178 -30.38 -30.30 -1.19
CA ALA A 178 -30.13 -31.32 -0.17
C ALA A 178 -30.75 -32.68 -0.54
N HIS A 179 -31.87 -32.66 -1.27
CA HIS A 179 -32.66 -33.85 -1.59
C HIS A 179 -32.23 -34.55 -2.89
N ASN A 180 -31.38 -33.92 -3.70
CA ASN A 180 -30.98 -34.44 -5.01
C ASN A 180 -29.49 -34.76 -5.05
N ASP A 181 -29.16 -36.04 -4.91
CA ASP A 181 -27.76 -36.50 -4.86
C ASP A 181 -26.94 -36.19 -6.12
N GLN A 182 -27.62 -35.98 -7.25
CA GLN A 182 -27.04 -35.56 -8.52
C GLN A 182 -26.35 -34.18 -8.42
N ILE A 183 -26.82 -33.28 -7.55
CA ILE A 183 -26.21 -31.96 -7.37
C ILE A 183 -24.98 -32.12 -6.48
N PHE A 184 -23.81 -31.83 -7.02
CA PHE A 184 -22.52 -31.98 -6.31
C PHE A 184 -21.73 -30.68 -6.20
N LEU A 185 -22.00 -29.71 -7.08
CA LEU A 185 -21.35 -28.41 -7.12
C LEU A 185 -22.40 -27.32 -7.32
N THR A 186 -22.28 -26.22 -6.57
CA THR A 186 -23.06 -25.01 -6.82
C THR A 186 -22.17 -23.79 -7.00
N LEU A 187 -22.51 -22.90 -7.94
CA LEU A 187 -21.77 -21.67 -8.21
C LEU A 187 -22.69 -20.45 -8.10
N ASN A 188 -22.24 -19.38 -7.42
CA ASN A 188 -22.97 -18.11 -7.34
C ASN A 188 -22.06 -16.88 -7.35
N GLY A 189 -22.67 -15.73 -7.65
CA GLY A 189 -22.07 -14.39 -7.52
C GLY A 189 -22.79 -13.60 -6.42
N HIS A 190 -23.18 -12.36 -6.70
CA HIS A 190 -23.99 -11.44 -5.88
C HIS A 190 -23.27 -10.85 -4.66
N TYR A 191 -22.49 -11.67 -3.96
CA TYR A 191 -21.75 -11.26 -2.77
C TYR A 191 -20.28 -11.09 -3.07
N HIS A 192 -19.75 -9.89 -2.88
CA HIS A 192 -18.40 -9.55 -3.30
C HIS A 192 -17.33 -10.36 -2.56
N GLY A 193 -16.44 -10.99 -3.31
CA GLY A 193 -15.32 -11.78 -2.83
C GLY A 193 -15.32 -13.20 -3.38
N ALA A 194 -14.65 -14.09 -2.67
CA ALA A 194 -14.61 -15.51 -2.97
C ALA A 194 -14.78 -16.31 -1.70
N ALA A 195 -15.52 -17.41 -1.77
CA ALA A 195 -15.72 -18.31 -0.64
C ALA A 195 -16.00 -19.74 -1.11
N VAL A 196 -15.62 -20.72 -0.29
CA VAL A 196 -15.89 -22.14 -0.54
C VAL A 196 -16.53 -22.73 0.70
N THR A 197 -17.74 -23.26 0.55
CA THR A 197 -18.52 -23.86 1.64
C THR A 197 -18.91 -25.29 1.27
N GLU A 198 -18.70 -26.23 2.19
CA GLU A 198 -19.09 -27.63 2.01
C GLU A 198 -20.29 -27.98 2.88
N ARG A 199 -21.30 -28.63 2.29
CA ARG A 199 -22.48 -29.14 3.01
C ARG A 199 -22.76 -30.59 2.64
N THR A 200 -23.28 -31.37 3.58
CA THR A 200 -23.65 -32.78 3.33
C THR A 200 -25.12 -32.90 2.96
N ASN A 201 -25.43 -33.50 1.82
CA ASN A 201 -26.79 -33.75 1.35
C ASN A 201 -27.46 -34.94 2.07
N ASP A 202 -28.74 -35.20 1.78
CA ASP A 202 -29.51 -36.29 2.40
C ASP A 202 -29.04 -37.70 2.02
N ALA A 203 -28.29 -37.83 0.92
CA ALA A 203 -27.64 -39.08 0.53
C ALA A 203 -26.34 -39.32 1.32
N GLY A 204 -25.86 -38.34 2.09
CA GLY A 204 -24.64 -38.41 2.88
C GLY A 204 -23.38 -37.99 2.11
N HIS A 205 -23.53 -37.38 0.94
CA HIS A 205 -22.41 -36.91 0.11
C HIS A 205 -22.22 -35.39 0.23
N THR A 206 -20.98 -34.93 0.01
CA THR A 206 -20.65 -33.51 -0.01
C THR A 206 -21.21 -32.83 -1.27
N VAL A 207 -21.73 -31.62 -1.06
CA VAL A 207 -22.02 -30.61 -2.07
C VAL A 207 -21.09 -29.43 -1.79
N THR A 208 -20.22 -29.12 -2.74
CA THR A 208 -19.33 -27.96 -2.66
C THR A 208 -20.05 -26.75 -3.23
N GLN A 209 -20.06 -25.64 -2.50
CA GLN A 209 -20.71 -24.40 -2.88
C GLN A 209 -19.65 -23.32 -2.98
N VAL A 210 -19.55 -22.68 -4.15
CA VAL A 210 -18.47 -21.74 -4.46
C VAL A 210 -19.06 -20.39 -4.83
N LEU A 211 -18.63 -19.37 -4.10
CA LEU A 211 -18.86 -17.96 -4.40
C LEU A 211 -17.65 -17.41 -5.17
N MET A 212 -17.90 -16.79 -6.32
CA MET A 212 -16.92 -16.04 -7.09
C MET A 212 -17.54 -14.76 -7.62
N ASP A 213 -17.27 -13.63 -6.97
CA ASP A 213 -17.72 -12.33 -7.42
C ASP A 213 -16.68 -11.25 -7.12
N TYR A 214 -15.88 -10.94 -8.13
CA TYR A 214 -14.82 -9.94 -8.00
C TYR A 214 -15.29 -8.53 -8.36
N GLN A 215 -16.57 -8.28 -8.66
CA GLN A 215 -17.03 -7.05 -9.31
C GLN A 215 -16.70 -5.75 -8.55
N MET A 216 -16.45 -5.84 -7.24
CA MET A 216 -16.07 -4.70 -6.41
C MET A 216 -14.58 -4.59 -6.10
N ALA A 217 -13.76 -5.53 -6.57
CA ALA A 217 -12.31 -5.42 -6.47
C ALA A 217 -11.76 -4.39 -7.49
N TYR A 218 -10.44 -4.16 -7.45
CA TYR A 218 -9.76 -3.18 -8.29
C TYR A 218 -10.20 -3.28 -9.77
N GLU A 219 -10.45 -2.11 -10.38
CA GLU A 219 -10.95 -2.00 -11.75
C GLU A 219 -12.19 -2.86 -12.07
N GLY A 220 -13.14 -2.95 -11.13
CA GLY A 220 -14.37 -3.72 -11.35
C GLY A 220 -14.11 -5.23 -11.33
N GLY A 221 -13.13 -5.66 -10.54
CA GLY A 221 -12.71 -7.04 -10.46
C GLY A 221 -11.72 -7.48 -11.51
N ASN A 222 -11.05 -6.55 -12.18
CA ASN A 222 -10.02 -6.83 -13.17
C ASN A 222 -10.42 -7.86 -14.24
N GLY A 223 -11.72 -8.10 -14.47
CA GLY A 223 -12.21 -9.13 -15.37
C GLY A 223 -11.78 -10.56 -15.01
N TYR A 224 -11.68 -10.89 -13.72
CA TYR A 224 -11.39 -12.27 -13.28
C TYR A 224 -12.48 -13.25 -13.70
N LEU A 225 -12.08 -14.46 -14.09
CA LEU A 225 -12.93 -15.62 -14.34
C LEU A 225 -12.38 -16.85 -13.62
N GLY A 226 -13.26 -17.76 -13.21
CA GLY A 226 -12.87 -19.06 -12.66
C GLY A 226 -12.77 -20.13 -13.75
N LEU A 227 -11.68 -20.90 -13.75
CA LEU A 227 -11.49 -22.10 -14.54
C LEU A 227 -11.61 -23.32 -13.63
N PHE A 228 -12.47 -24.26 -14.00
CA PHE A 228 -12.66 -25.51 -13.26
C PHE A 228 -12.19 -26.68 -14.14
N GLU A 229 -11.04 -27.24 -13.82
CA GLU A 229 -10.52 -28.46 -14.44
C GLU A 229 -11.06 -29.68 -13.68
N PHE A 230 -11.77 -30.56 -14.38
CA PHE A 230 -12.23 -31.83 -13.84
C PHE A 230 -11.25 -32.93 -14.25
N ASP A 231 -10.27 -33.23 -13.40
CA ASP A 231 -9.37 -34.36 -13.62
C ASP A 231 -9.99 -35.65 -13.08
N LEU A 232 -10.84 -36.24 -13.93
CA LEU A 232 -11.54 -37.49 -13.64
C LEU A 232 -10.60 -38.68 -13.39
N SER A 233 -9.34 -38.59 -13.82
CA SER A 233 -8.36 -39.68 -13.70
C SER A 233 -7.58 -39.66 -12.39
N ASN A 234 -7.48 -38.49 -11.76
CA ASN A 234 -6.81 -38.28 -10.48
C ASN A 234 -7.76 -37.89 -9.35
N ASP A 235 -9.08 -37.93 -9.58
CA ASP A 235 -10.13 -37.70 -8.57
C ASP A 235 -10.00 -36.31 -7.91
N VAL A 236 -9.84 -35.27 -8.74
CA VAL A 236 -9.71 -33.88 -8.30
C VAL A 236 -10.42 -32.91 -9.26
N VAL A 237 -10.97 -31.84 -8.70
CA VAL A 237 -11.33 -30.64 -9.45
C VAL A 237 -10.38 -29.51 -9.06
N ASP A 238 -9.58 -29.03 -9.99
CA ASP A 238 -8.70 -27.88 -9.78
C ASP A 238 -9.39 -26.61 -10.23
N VAL A 239 -9.31 -25.58 -9.40
CA VAL A 239 -9.95 -24.29 -9.62
C VAL A 239 -8.87 -23.22 -9.67
N GLU A 240 -8.85 -22.45 -10.76
CA GLU A 240 -7.94 -21.31 -10.95
C GLU A 240 -8.74 -20.05 -11.22
N THR A 241 -8.44 -18.94 -10.52
CA THR A 241 -9.01 -17.63 -10.83
C THR A 241 -8.01 -16.79 -11.61
N VAL A 242 -8.35 -16.47 -12.86
CA VAL A 242 -7.43 -15.83 -13.81
C VAL A 242 -8.05 -14.61 -14.50
N SER A 243 -7.22 -13.69 -15.00
CA SER A 243 -7.68 -12.53 -15.77
C SER A 243 -6.93 -12.35 -17.10
N PRO A 244 -7.60 -12.63 -18.24
CA PRO A 244 -7.09 -12.25 -19.56
C PRO A 244 -7.03 -10.73 -19.75
N TRP A 245 -7.80 -9.96 -18.96
CA TRP A 245 -7.81 -8.49 -19.04
C TRP A 245 -6.52 -7.90 -18.48
N VAL A 246 -6.07 -8.38 -17.32
CA VAL A 246 -4.83 -7.92 -16.67
C VAL A 246 -3.64 -8.04 -17.62
N VAL A 247 -3.51 -9.18 -18.30
CA VAL A 247 -2.42 -9.45 -19.24
C VAL A 247 -2.47 -8.51 -20.45
N ALA A 248 -3.66 -8.09 -20.87
CA ALA A 248 -3.84 -7.23 -22.03
C ALA A 248 -3.61 -5.73 -21.74
N LYS A 249 -3.45 -5.34 -20.47
CA LYS A 249 -3.22 -3.94 -20.10
C LYS A 249 -1.85 -3.45 -20.62
N PRO A 250 -1.74 -2.16 -21.00
CA PRO A 250 -0.44 -1.54 -21.23
C PRO A 250 0.45 -1.64 -19.98
N THR A 251 1.72 -2.01 -20.15
CA THR A 251 2.67 -2.22 -19.04
C THR A 251 2.77 -1.00 -18.12
N GLU A 252 2.74 0.21 -18.70
CA GLU A 252 2.79 1.47 -17.96
C GLU A 252 1.55 1.77 -17.10
N SER A 253 0.43 1.09 -17.36
CA SER A 253 -0.82 1.24 -16.60
C SER A 253 -1.00 0.21 -15.49
N LEU A 254 -0.17 -0.83 -15.49
CA LEU A 254 -0.22 -1.88 -14.48
C LEU A 254 0.08 -1.31 -13.09
N THR A 255 -0.53 -1.91 -12.08
CA THR A 255 -0.39 -1.60 -10.66
C THR A 255 -0.10 -2.89 -9.89
N SER A 256 0.17 -2.79 -8.58
CA SER A 256 0.32 -3.97 -7.71
C SER A 256 -0.97 -4.77 -7.52
N TYR A 257 -2.11 -4.29 -8.03
CA TYR A 257 -3.40 -5.01 -8.01
C TYR A 257 -3.66 -5.81 -9.28
N ASP A 258 -2.76 -5.68 -10.27
CA ASP A 258 -2.86 -6.35 -11.56
C ASP A 258 -2.14 -7.69 -11.52
N ASP A 259 -2.83 -8.65 -10.90
CA ASP A 259 -2.40 -10.04 -10.86
C ASP A 259 -3.17 -10.86 -11.91
N PRO A 260 -2.50 -11.48 -12.89
CA PRO A 260 -3.19 -12.31 -13.88
C PRO A 260 -3.74 -13.61 -13.28
N VAL A 261 -3.25 -14.05 -12.11
CA VAL A 261 -3.64 -15.32 -11.46
C VAL A 261 -3.74 -15.10 -9.95
N LEU A 262 -4.94 -15.18 -9.41
CA LEU A 262 -5.14 -15.01 -7.97
C LEU A 262 -4.76 -16.30 -7.22
N GLU A 263 -4.03 -16.17 -6.10
CA GLU A 263 -3.54 -17.33 -5.33
C GLU A 263 -4.26 -17.55 -3.99
N GLY A 264 -5.31 -16.78 -3.67
CA GLY A 264 -6.01 -16.91 -2.39
C GLY A 264 -6.69 -18.28 -2.21
N ASP A 265 -6.81 -18.74 -0.97
CA ASP A 265 -7.32 -20.07 -0.60
C ASP A 265 -8.73 -20.42 -1.14
N ALA A 266 -9.55 -19.41 -1.40
CA ALA A 266 -10.88 -19.53 -2.01
C ALA A 266 -10.92 -19.05 -3.48
N GLN A 267 -9.78 -18.65 -4.04
CA GLN A 267 -9.62 -18.12 -5.39
C GLN A 267 -8.95 -19.17 -6.31
N SER A 268 -7.92 -19.86 -5.81
CA SER A 268 -7.30 -20.98 -6.51
C SER A 268 -7.04 -22.15 -5.56
N PHE A 269 -7.64 -23.29 -5.83
CA PHE A 269 -7.68 -24.44 -4.91
C PHE A 269 -8.04 -25.75 -5.61
N SER A 270 -7.65 -26.87 -4.98
CA SER A 270 -8.02 -28.21 -5.43
C SER A 270 -9.12 -28.81 -4.54
N LEU A 271 -10.10 -29.46 -5.16
CA LEU A 271 -11.18 -30.20 -4.51
C LEU A 271 -10.99 -31.70 -4.74
N PRO A 272 -10.56 -32.47 -3.74
CA PRO A 272 -10.51 -33.93 -3.86
C PRO A 272 -11.92 -34.52 -3.97
N ILE A 273 -12.18 -35.32 -5.00
CA ILE A 273 -13.47 -35.95 -5.26
C ILE A 273 -13.27 -37.30 -5.94
N ASP A 274 -13.52 -38.40 -5.22
CA ASP A 274 -13.62 -39.73 -5.83
C ASP A 274 -14.91 -39.75 -6.67
N PHE A 275 -14.79 -39.52 -7.97
CA PHE A 275 -15.96 -39.35 -8.84
C PHE A 275 -16.77 -40.64 -8.95
N ALA A 276 -16.09 -41.79 -8.95
CA ALA A 276 -16.72 -43.10 -9.03
C ALA A 276 -17.55 -43.41 -7.78
N GLU A 277 -17.03 -43.08 -6.59
CA GLU A 277 -17.78 -43.16 -5.33
C GLU A 277 -18.90 -42.11 -5.28
N ARG A 278 -18.58 -40.84 -5.57
CA ARG A 278 -19.50 -39.70 -5.47
C ARG A 278 -20.73 -39.87 -6.35
N PHE A 279 -20.57 -40.40 -7.55
CA PHE A 279 -21.66 -40.56 -8.51
C PHE A 279 -22.21 -41.99 -8.57
N GLY A 280 -21.54 -42.98 -7.98
CA GLY A 280 -21.90 -44.40 -8.12
C GLY A 280 -23.31 -44.78 -7.64
N GLY A 281 -23.90 -43.98 -6.76
CA GLY A 281 -25.29 -44.15 -6.28
C GLY A 281 -26.36 -43.97 -7.36
N PHE A 282 -26.12 -43.09 -8.33
CA PHE A 282 -27.06 -42.77 -9.40
C PHE A 282 -26.49 -42.98 -10.82
N ASN A 283 -25.16 -42.96 -10.99
CA ASN A 283 -24.44 -43.25 -12.22
C ASN A 283 -23.32 -44.29 -12.00
N PRO A 284 -23.65 -45.59 -11.93
CA PRO A 284 -22.65 -46.64 -11.72
C PRO A 284 -21.72 -46.87 -12.92
N SER A 285 -21.97 -46.20 -14.05
CA SER A 285 -21.12 -46.22 -15.25
C SER A 285 -20.17 -45.04 -15.35
N PHE A 286 -20.24 -44.07 -14.43
CA PHE A 286 -19.33 -42.92 -14.43
C PHE A 286 -17.89 -43.42 -14.31
N GLY A 287 -17.00 -42.90 -15.15
CA GLY A 287 -15.64 -43.36 -15.24
C GLY A 287 -14.64 -42.23 -15.50
N PRO A 288 -13.34 -42.54 -15.43
CA PRO A 288 -12.25 -41.56 -15.50
C PRO A 288 -12.02 -40.95 -16.90
N GLY A 289 -12.93 -41.19 -17.85
CA GLY A 289 -12.77 -40.76 -19.23
C GLY A 289 -11.62 -41.42 -19.98
N ASP A 290 -11.10 -40.73 -20.99
CA ASP A 290 -9.98 -41.20 -21.81
C ASP A 290 -8.62 -40.82 -21.21
N GLY A 291 -8.58 -39.81 -20.32
CA GLY A 291 -7.42 -39.48 -19.47
C GLY A 291 -6.18 -39.05 -20.27
N GLN A 292 -6.38 -38.32 -21.37
CA GLN A 292 -5.31 -38.01 -22.33
C GLN A 292 -4.67 -36.63 -22.18
N TRP A 293 -5.27 -35.76 -21.38
CA TRP A 293 -4.82 -34.37 -21.25
C TRP A 293 -3.77 -34.23 -20.14
N PRO A 294 -2.71 -33.43 -20.34
CA PRO A 294 -1.95 -32.86 -19.23
C PRO A 294 -2.85 -31.88 -18.45
N SER A 295 -2.38 -31.35 -17.30
CA SER A 295 -3.18 -30.36 -16.56
C SER A 295 -3.54 -29.17 -17.46
N LEU A 296 -4.85 -29.00 -17.63
CA LEU A 296 -5.46 -27.92 -18.39
C LEU A 296 -5.38 -26.60 -17.62
N SER A 297 -5.44 -26.63 -16.28
CA SER A 297 -5.19 -25.48 -15.41
C SER A 297 -3.76 -24.96 -15.56
N ASP A 298 -2.75 -25.82 -15.46
CA ASP A 298 -1.34 -25.45 -15.71
C ASP A 298 -1.18 -24.87 -17.13
N ARG A 299 -1.85 -25.48 -18.12
CA ARG A 299 -1.79 -25.00 -19.52
C ARG A 299 -2.46 -23.64 -19.67
N ALA A 300 -3.60 -23.41 -19.03
CA ALA A 300 -4.34 -22.15 -19.07
C ALA A 300 -3.52 -21.02 -18.45
N VAL A 301 -2.96 -21.25 -17.26
CA VAL A 301 -2.07 -20.29 -16.59
C VAL A 301 -0.85 -19.99 -17.45
N ALA A 302 -0.23 -21.00 -18.06
CA ALA A 302 0.92 -20.81 -18.94
C ALA A 302 0.58 -20.03 -20.23
N LEU A 303 -0.59 -20.26 -20.83
CA LEU A 303 -1.06 -19.51 -22.00
C LEU A 303 -1.35 -18.05 -21.65
N LEU A 304 -2.01 -17.83 -20.51
CA LEU A 304 -2.44 -16.52 -20.07
C LEU A 304 -1.24 -15.66 -19.66
N THR A 305 -0.26 -16.23 -18.96
CA THR A 305 0.90 -15.48 -18.46
C THR A 305 2.09 -15.42 -19.42
N ASP A 306 1.99 -16.01 -20.62
CA ASP A 306 3.08 -16.01 -21.60
C ASP A 306 3.48 -14.58 -22.00
N GLY A 307 4.73 -14.22 -21.72
CA GLY A 307 5.27 -12.89 -22.01
C GLY A 307 4.74 -11.77 -21.10
N PHE A 308 3.94 -12.07 -20.08
CA PHE A 308 3.51 -11.08 -19.09
C PHE A 308 4.64 -10.80 -18.10
N GLU A 309 5.11 -9.55 -18.09
CA GLU A 309 5.97 -9.02 -17.04
C GLU A 309 5.09 -8.14 -16.15
N GLY A 310 4.66 -8.70 -15.01
CA GLY A 310 3.88 -7.94 -14.03
C GLY A 310 4.67 -6.76 -13.46
N VAL A 311 3.99 -5.86 -12.78
CA VAL A 311 4.68 -4.84 -11.98
C VAL A 311 5.45 -5.59 -10.89
N PRO A 312 6.73 -5.28 -10.65
CA PRO A 312 7.36 -5.68 -9.40
C PRO A 312 6.42 -5.32 -8.25
N GLY A 313 6.17 -6.25 -7.32
CA GLY A 313 5.27 -6.00 -6.20
C GLY A 313 5.58 -4.65 -5.54
N SER A 314 4.53 -3.88 -5.21
CA SER A 314 4.52 -2.51 -4.68
C SER A 314 5.90 -1.83 -4.63
N THR A 315 6.10 -0.81 -5.48
CA THR A 315 7.24 0.10 -5.39
C THR A 315 7.20 0.98 -4.14
N ASP A 316 6.19 0.86 -3.29
CA ASP A 316 6.05 1.68 -2.10
C ASP A 316 7.12 1.29 -1.10
N VAL A 317 8.05 2.21 -0.87
CA VAL A 317 9.10 2.04 0.10
C VAL A 317 8.62 2.66 1.42
N ALA A 318 8.72 1.92 2.52
CA ALA A 318 8.43 2.46 3.85
C ALA A 318 9.30 3.70 4.12
N PRO A 319 8.73 4.75 4.76
CA PRO A 319 9.48 5.95 5.07
C PRO A 319 10.54 5.64 6.13
N GLY A 320 11.75 6.17 5.94
CA GLY A 320 12.83 6.01 6.91
C GLY A 320 12.82 7.05 8.03
N SER A 321 12.05 8.13 7.89
CA SER A 321 11.84 9.13 8.94
C SER A 321 10.56 9.94 8.69
N THR A 322 10.18 10.80 9.63
CA THR A 322 9.01 11.69 9.47
C THR A 322 9.19 12.76 8.38
N ARG A 323 10.40 12.98 7.86
CA ARG A 323 10.66 13.88 6.74
C ARG A 323 10.84 13.14 5.40
N ASP A 324 10.59 11.83 5.37
CA ASP A 324 10.76 11.01 4.17
C ASP A 324 9.50 10.98 3.30
N TYR A 325 9.14 12.15 2.77
CA TYR A 325 8.05 12.35 1.80
C TYR A 325 8.46 13.44 0.81
N VAL A 326 7.82 13.46 -0.37
CA VAL A 326 8.10 14.48 -1.39
C VAL A 326 7.37 15.77 -1.04
N GLU A 327 8.12 16.84 -0.78
CA GLU A 327 7.56 18.19 -0.67
C GLU A 327 7.26 18.73 -2.07
N VAL A 328 6.08 19.33 -2.25
CA VAL A 328 5.59 19.78 -3.56
C VAL A 328 5.19 21.25 -3.53
N ASP A 329 5.65 22.00 -4.54
CA ASP A 329 5.19 23.36 -4.78
C ASP A 329 3.68 23.36 -5.04
N GLY A 330 2.98 24.36 -4.47
CA GLY A 330 1.52 24.45 -4.53
C GLY A 330 0.80 23.82 -3.34
N THR A 331 1.52 23.27 -2.35
CA THR A 331 0.89 22.75 -1.12
C THR A 331 0.26 23.89 -0.32
N LEU A 332 -1.07 23.84 -0.17
CA LEU A 332 -1.88 24.83 0.53
C LEU A 332 -2.05 24.50 2.02
N ALA A 333 -2.06 23.21 2.35
CA ALA A 333 -2.08 22.69 3.71
C ALA A 333 -1.53 21.25 3.73
N HIS A 334 -0.80 20.90 4.79
CA HIS A 334 -0.36 19.54 5.10
C HIS A 334 -0.48 19.27 6.60
N TRP A 335 -1.56 18.61 7.00
CA TRP A 335 -1.81 18.25 8.40
C TRP A 335 -1.32 16.84 8.68
N ARG A 336 -0.39 16.66 9.63
CA ARG A 336 0.21 15.35 9.93
C ARG A 336 -0.47 14.56 11.05
N MET A 337 -1.44 15.17 11.75
CA MET A 337 -2.19 14.56 12.86
C MET A 337 -1.32 13.98 14.01
N THR A 338 -0.16 14.59 14.27
CA THR A 338 0.80 14.13 15.29
C THR A 338 0.63 14.85 16.62
N GLY A 339 0.85 14.17 17.76
CA GLY A 339 0.71 14.73 19.10
C GLY A 339 0.99 13.75 20.23
N GLU A 340 0.61 14.10 21.46
CA GLU A 340 0.67 13.18 22.61
C GLU A 340 -0.36 12.05 22.42
N THR A 341 0.09 10.80 22.43
CA THR A 341 -0.76 9.62 22.30
C THR A 341 -1.84 9.57 23.39
N GLY A 342 -3.09 9.38 22.99
CA GLY A 342 -4.25 9.33 23.88
C GLY A 342 -5.29 10.40 23.60
N THR A 343 -6.15 10.70 24.58
CA THR A 343 -7.29 11.60 24.42
C THR A 343 -6.87 13.04 24.12
N VAL A 344 -7.50 13.65 23.11
CA VAL A 344 -6.98 14.87 22.49
C VAL A 344 -7.34 16.20 23.17
N ALA A 345 -8.14 16.35 24.22
CA ALA A 345 -8.52 17.67 24.77
C ALA A 345 -9.08 18.75 23.78
N GLU A 346 -10.15 19.42 24.19
CA GLU A 346 -10.78 20.45 23.36
C GLU A 346 -9.83 21.63 23.09
N GLY A 347 -9.78 22.11 21.84
CA GLY A 347 -8.92 23.22 21.42
C GLY A 347 -7.46 22.87 21.12
N THR A 348 -7.06 21.59 21.23
CA THR A 348 -5.71 21.14 20.81
C THR A 348 -5.49 21.42 19.33
N VAL A 349 -4.31 21.98 19.02
CA VAL A 349 -3.90 22.38 17.66
C VAL A 349 -3.06 21.27 17.02
N PHE A 350 -3.33 21.00 15.74
CA PHE A 350 -2.53 20.18 14.85
C PHE A 350 -1.95 21.09 13.77
N GLU A 351 -0.63 21.26 13.79
CA GLU A 351 0.09 22.20 12.91
C GLU A 351 0.00 21.79 11.43
N ASP A 352 -0.18 22.79 10.57
CA ASP A 352 0.07 22.70 9.14
C ASP A 352 1.58 22.81 8.88
N VAL A 353 2.20 21.74 8.38
CA VAL A 353 3.66 21.72 8.17
C VAL A 353 4.10 22.38 6.86
N ALA A 354 3.16 22.78 6.01
CA ALA A 354 3.43 23.42 4.72
C ALA A 354 3.08 24.92 4.71
N GLY A 355 2.21 25.38 5.61
CA GLY A 355 1.68 26.74 5.63
C GLY A 355 1.20 27.20 7.00
N ASP A 356 0.23 28.11 7.00
CA ASP A 356 -0.36 28.72 8.21
C ASP A 356 -1.84 28.33 8.38
N SER A 357 -2.24 27.13 7.95
CA SER A 357 -3.63 26.66 7.96
C SER A 357 -3.89 25.58 9.02
N ASP A 358 -3.47 25.82 10.26
CA ASP A 358 -3.61 24.86 11.37
C ASP A 358 -5.05 24.36 11.57
N LEU A 359 -5.16 23.10 12.02
CA LEU A 359 -6.41 22.54 12.54
C LEU A 359 -6.45 22.68 14.06
N HIS A 360 -7.64 22.85 14.63
CA HIS A 360 -7.87 22.66 16.06
C HIS A 360 -9.03 21.72 16.32
N ARG A 361 -8.99 21.00 17.44
CA ARG A 361 -10.11 20.19 17.90
C ARG A 361 -11.25 21.09 18.34
N ALA A 362 -12.40 21.01 17.67
CA ALA A 362 -13.60 21.73 18.10
C ALA A 362 -14.01 21.33 19.52
N THR A 363 -14.47 22.29 20.31
CA THR A 363 -15.11 21.97 21.60
C THR A 363 -16.40 21.20 21.37
N ILE A 364 -16.84 20.41 22.35
CA ILE A 364 -18.14 19.73 22.35
C ILE A 364 -19.27 20.76 22.11
N ALA A 365 -19.16 21.94 22.72
CA ALA A 365 -20.13 23.01 22.54
C ALA A 365 -20.15 23.56 21.11
N GLU A 366 -18.98 23.75 20.48
CA GLU A 366 -18.87 24.20 19.09
C GLU A 366 -19.33 23.13 18.11
N SER A 367 -19.11 21.85 18.41
CA SER A 367 -19.49 20.74 17.53
C SER A 367 -20.99 20.67 17.27
N GLY A 368 -21.81 21.13 18.22
CA GLY A 368 -23.26 21.00 18.17
C GLY A 368 -23.80 19.60 18.48
N SER A 369 -22.93 18.61 18.70
CA SER A 369 -23.36 17.25 19.05
C SER A 369 -23.92 17.21 20.49
N PRO A 370 -25.14 16.68 20.70
CA PRO A 370 -25.73 16.56 22.04
C PRO A 370 -25.10 15.45 22.90
N THR A 371 -24.31 14.56 22.29
CA THR A 371 -23.82 13.33 22.91
C THR A 371 -22.30 13.15 22.77
N ALA A 372 -21.60 14.06 22.08
CA ALA A 372 -20.15 14.07 22.00
C ALA A 372 -19.49 14.10 23.38
N GLN A 373 -18.33 13.46 23.45
CA GLN A 373 -17.54 13.33 24.66
C GLN A 373 -16.05 13.64 24.39
N VAL A 374 -15.28 13.90 25.44
CA VAL A 374 -13.88 14.31 25.27
C VAL A 374 -13.01 13.13 24.80
N GLU A 375 -13.37 11.91 25.17
CA GLU A 375 -12.69 10.67 24.76
C GLU A 375 -12.91 10.30 23.28
N ASP A 376 -13.85 10.94 22.58
CA ASP A 376 -14.18 10.63 21.19
C ASP A 376 -12.99 10.81 20.24
N VAL A 377 -12.05 11.70 20.58
CA VAL A 377 -10.90 12.02 19.73
C VAL A 377 -9.61 11.60 20.43
N THR A 378 -8.82 10.76 19.76
CA THR A 378 -7.53 10.25 20.26
C THR A 378 -6.43 10.37 19.22
N VAL A 379 -5.18 10.57 19.65
CA VAL A 379 -4.00 10.35 18.81
C VAL A 379 -3.46 8.95 19.09
N VAL A 380 -3.11 8.22 18.03
CA VAL A 380 -2.57 6.86 18.09
C VAL A 380 -1.23 6.75 17.38
N ASP A 381 -0.36 5.86 17.85
CA ASP A 381 0.94 5.52 17.23
C ASP A 381 0.77 4.45 16.14
N GLU A 382 -0.24 4.65 15.28
CA GLU A 382 -0.60 3.76 14.19
C GLU A 382 -1.10 4.60 13.00
N THR A 383 -0.63 4.30 11.80
CA THR A 383 -1.05 4.94 10.55
C THR A 383 -0.80 3.97 9.38
N TYR A 384 -1.19 4.36 8.17
CA TYR A 384 -0.87 3.62 6.95
C TYR A 384 0.64 3.37 6.84
N PRO A 385 1.11 2.15 6.50
CA PRO A 385 2.54 1.79 6.55
C PRO A 385 3.47 2.67 5.71
N TYR A 386 2.94 3.32 4.67
CA TYR A 386 3.69 4.21 3.78
C TYR A 386 3.42 5.70 4.05
N SER A 387 2.66 6.05 5.09
CA SER A 387 2.60 7.43 5.58
C SER A 387 3.83 7.73 6.42
N SER A 388 4.42 8.92 6.22
CA SER A 388 5.59 9.34 6.99
C SER A 388 5.23 9.91 8.38
N SER A 389 3.95 10.18 8.66
CA SER A 389 3.52 10.79 9.93
C SER A 389 3.84 9.93 11.16
N GLY A 390 3.70 8.61 11.02
CA GLY A 390 3.82 7.64 12.12
C GLY A 390 2.69 7.69 13.15
N GLN A 391 1.74 8.63 13.01
CA GLN A 391 0.60 8.81 13.91
C GLN A 391 -0.65 9.20 13.12
N ALA A 392 -1.80 9.01 13.75
CA ALA A 392 -3.09 9.41 13.23
C ALA A 392 -4.01 9.91 14.34
N VAL A 393 -5.09 10.59 13.96
CA VAL A 393 -6.20 10.96 14.85
C VAL A 393 -7.39 10.03 14.61
N CYS A 394 -7.98 9.50 15.67
CA CYS A 394 -9.12 8.58 15.60
C CYS A 394 -10.37 9.17 16.27
N PHE A 395 -11.52 8.87 15.66
CA PHE A 395 -12.86 9.28 16.06
C PHE A 395 -13.67 8.05 16.48
N ALA A 396 -13.94 7.92 17.77
CA ALA A 396 -14.60 6.78 18.38
C ALA A 396 -16.04 7.09 18.79
N GLY A 397 -16.89 6.07 18.75
CA GLY A 397 -18.27 6.16 19.23
C GLY A 397 -19.21 7.04 18.40
N SER A 398 -18.77 7.47 17.21
CA SER A 398 -19.64 8.20 16.27
C SER A 398 -20.86 7.36 15.92
N SER A 399 -22.05 7.95 15.99
CA SER A 399 -23.30 7.29 15.59
C SER A 399 -24.35 8.32 15.20
N ARG A 400 -24.91 8.14 13.99
CA ARG A 400 -26.03 8.93 13.48
C ARG A 400 -27.34 8.67 14.22
N LEU A 401 -27.44 7.56 14.97
CA LEU A 401 -28.64 7.23 15.75
C LEU A 401 -28.70 8.03 17.05
N THR A 402 -27.55 8.48 17.56
CA THR A 402 -27.42 9.24 18.81
C THR A 402 -26.93 10.66 18.60
N ASP A 403 -26.75 11.10 17.35
CA ASP A 403 -26.12 12.38 16.98
C ASP A 403 -24.74 12.58 17.65
N ARG A 404 -23.95 11.51 17.78
CA ARG A 404 -22.60 11.56 18.38
C ARG A 404 -21.56 11.76 17.29
N TYR A 405 -20.80 12.85 17.36
CA TYR A 405 -19.72 13.17 16.42
C TYR A 405 -18.78 14.22 17.00
N SER A 406 -17.51 14.17 16.62
CA SER A 406 -16.46 15.13 16.96
C SER A 406 -15.63 15.41 15.72
N TYR A 407 -15.01 16.59 15.61
CA TYR A 407 -14.20 16.94 14.44
C TYR A 407 -13.04 17.89 14.80
N LEU A 408 -12.06 17.93 13.90
CA LEU A 408 -11.05 18.98 13.82
C LEU A 408 -11.50 20.01 12.77
N THR A 409 -11.18 21.29 12.95
CA THR A 409 -11.54 22.35 12.01
C THR A 409 -10.40 23.34 11.85
N THR A 410 -10.26 23.92 10.66
CA THR A 410 -9.40 25.09 10.47
C THR A 410 -9.98 26.32 11.16
N ASP A 411 -9.13 27.27 11.52
CA ASP A 411 -9.57 28.60 11.93
C ASP A 411 -10.23 29.34 10.76
N ALA A 412 -11.17 30.25 11.07
CA ALA A 412 -11.93 30.98 10.04
C ALA A 412 -11.05 31.77 9.05
N GLU A 413 -9.88 32.24 9.50
CA GLU A 413 -8.93 33.05 8.71
C GLU A 413 -7.83 32.19 8.06
N ALA A 414 -7.87 30.86 8.18
CA ALA A 414 -6.88 29.96 7.59
C ALA A 414 -6.82 30.14 6.06
N PRO A 415 -5.64 30.38 5.46
CA PRO A 415 -5.51 30.63 4.03
C PRO A 415 -6.15 29.56 3.13
N VAL A 416 -6.08 28.29 3.52
CA VAL A 416 -6.66 27.16 2.76
C VAL A 416 -8.19 27.24 2.62
N ASN A 417 -8.89 27.95 3.52
CA ASN A 417 -10.34 28.14 3.44
C ASN A 417 -10.75 28.93 2.20
N ASP A 418 -9.88 29.84 1.76
CA ASP A 418 -10.10 30.76 0.63
C ASP A 418 -9.23 30.42 -0.60
N ALA A 419 -8.60 29.24 -0.60
CA ALA A 419 -7.73 28.81 -1.69
C ALA A 419 -8.50 28.67 -3.03
N ASP A 420 -7.84 29.12 -4.09
CA ASP A 420 -8.27 28.96 -5.48
C ASP A 420 -7.79 27.61 -6.01
N LEU A 421 -8.73 26.74 -6.37
CA LEU A 421 -8.48 25.41 -6.93
C LEU A 421 -8.97 25.34 -8.38
N SER A 422 -9.00 26.47 -9.10
CA SER A 422 -9.53 26.53 -10.47
C SER A 422 -8.61 25.91 -11.52
N ASP A 423 -7.30 25.80 -11.23
CA ASP A 423 -6.30 25.16 -12.10
C ASP A 423 -6.17 23.65 -11.81
N GLY A 424 -7.18 23.05 -11.17
CA GLY A 424 -7.15 21.67 -10.70
C GLY A 424 -6.64 21.58 -9.27
N TYR A 425 -6.58 20.36 -8.76
CA TYR A 425 -6.10 20.12 -7.40
C TYR A 425 -5.69 18.66 -7.18
N THR A 426 -4.91 18.43 -6.14
CA THR A 426 -4.75 17.12 -5.52
C THR A 426 -5.07 17.20 -4.04
N ILE A 427 -5.97 16.33 -3.58
CA ILE A 427 -6.24 16.15 -2.15
C ILE A 427 -5.93 14.71 -1.81
N GLU A 428 -5.04 14.51 -0.86
CA GLU A 428 -4.57 13.18 -0.46
C GLU A 428 -4.66 13.01 1.05
N THR A 429 -5.10 11.84 1.49
CA THR A 429 -5.34 11.53 2.90
C THR A 429 -5.17 10.04 3.16
N PHE A 430 -4.91 9.68 4.41
CA PHE A 430 -4.91 8.30 4.87
C PHE A 430 -6.11 8.09 5.79
N VAL A 431 -6.94 7.10 5.49
CA VAL A 431 -8.15 6.81 6.27
C VAL A 431 -8.21 5.34 6.66
N GLN A 432 -8.76 5.08 7.83
CA GLN A 432 -9.12 3.75 8.31
C GLN A 432 -10.51 3.82 8.91
N MET A 433 -11.30 2.79 8.66
CA MET A 433 -12.63 2.63 9.24
C MET A 433 -12.54 1.69 10.44
N ASP A 434 -13.19 2.05 11.55
CA ASP A 434 -13.15 1.25 12.77
C ASP A 434 -13.73 -0.17 12.53
N PRO A 435 -13.14 -1.24 13.09
CA PRO A 435 -13.71 -2.59 13.09
C PRO A 435 -15.19 -2.68 13.52
N ASP A 436 -15.64 -1.78 14.41
CA ASP A 436 -17.01 -1.76 14.93
C ASP A 436 -17.99 -0.96 14.04
N TRP A 437 -17.56 -0.48 12.86
CA TRP A 437 -18.43 0.25 11.93
C TRP A 437 -19.64 -0.56 11.49
N THR A 438 -20.81 0.07 11.46
CA THR A 438 -22.03 -0.52 10.87
C THR A 438 -22.77 0.48 9.98
N ALA A 439 -23.50 -0.02 8.98
CA ALA A 439 -24.34 0.84 8.14
C ALA A 439 -25.43 1.56 8.95
N ASP A 440 -25.96 0.92 10.00
CA ASP A 440 -26.97 1.52 10.87
C ASP A 440 -26.43 2.72 11.66
N ASP A 441 -25.20 2.65 12.17
CA ASP A 441 -24.63 3.74 12.96
C ASP A 441 -23.86 4.77 12.14
N ASN A 442 -23.24 4.38 11.03
CA ASN A 442 -22.11 5.15 10.47
C ASN A 442 -22.18 5.44 8.95
N GLN A 443 -23.18 4.92 8.23
CA GLN A 443 -23.33 5.19 6.80
C GLN A 443 -23.41 6.70 6.52
N TRP A 444 -22.87 7.10 5.37
CA TRP A 444 -22.83 8.49 4.88
C TRP A 444 -21.96 9.44 5.71
N SER A 445 -21.16 8.96 6.65
CA SER A 445 -20.22 9.79 7.42
C SER A 445 -19.05 10.29 6.55
N LYS A 446 -18.43 11.43 6.94
CA LYS A 446 -17.33 12.04 6.18
C LYS A 446 -16.03 12.11 6.99
N ALA A 447 -14.93 11.72 6.35
CA ALA A 447 -13.58 11.84 6.90
C ALA A 447 -13.02 13.24 6.73
N LEU A 448 -13.24 13.87 5.56
CA LEU A 448 -12.73 15.20 5.20
C LEU A 448 -13.82 15.99 4.47
N VAL A 449 -14.02 17.25 4.85
CA VAL A 449 -15.05 18.12 4.27
C VAL A 449 -14.55 19.54 4.16
N ARG A 450 -14.80 20.19 3.01
CA ARG A 450 -14.82 21.66 2.94
C ARG A 450 -16.24 22.12 3.22
N THR A 451 -16.43 22.84 4.32
CA THR A 451 -17.76 23.19 4.84
C THR A 451 -18.50 24.18 3.92
N GLY A 452 -19.71 24.55 4.34
CA GLY A 452 -20.61 25.41 3.59
C GLY A 452 -21.73 24.64 2.91
N ASN A 453 -22.49 25.31 2.06
CA ASN A 453 -23.73 24.76 1.52
C ASN A 453 -23.79 24.95 0.01
N ARG A 454 -23.91 23.84 -0.74
CA ARG A 454 -24.01 23.85 -2.21
C ARG A 454 -25.12 24.76 -2.72
N SER A 455 -26.26 24.83 -2.03
CA SER A 455 -27.39 25.68 -2.43
C SER A 455 -27.10 27.18 -2.42
N GLN A 456 -26.02 27.60 -1.75
CA GLN A 456 -25.58 28.99 -1.71
C GLN A 456 -24.63 29.34 -2.88
N ILE A 457 -24.14 28.33 -3.60
CA ILE A 457 -23.26 28.52 -4.75
C ILE A 457 -24.09 28.99 -5.95
N PRO A 458 -23.75 30.13 -6.57
CA PRO A 458 -24.48 30.64 -7.72
C PRO A 458 -24.55 29.63 -8.87
N GLY A 459 -25.77 29.29 -9.30
CA GLY A 459 -26.00 28.40 -10.43
C GLY A 459 -26.20 26.92 -10.08
N MET A 460 -25.98 26.52 -8.82
CA MET A 460 -26.19 25.14 -8.39
C MET A 460 -27.63 24.66 -8.66
N PRO A 461 -27.83 23.60 -9.45
CA PRO A 461 -29.16 23.04 -9.68
C PRO A 461 -29.72 22.41 -8.39
N TRP A 462 -31.05 22.39 -8.26
CA TRP A 462 -31.69 21.70 -7.15
C TRP A 462 -31.45 20.20 -7.24
N SER A 463 -30.99 19.61 -6.13
CA SER A 463 -30.88 18.16 -5.93
C SER A 463 -31.80 17.73 -4.80
N ARG A 464 -32.33 16.51 -4.87
CA ARG A 464 -33.22 16.00 -3.82
C ARG A 464 -32.48 15.67 -2.53
N TRP A 465 -31.25 15.18 -2.65
CA TRP A 465 -30.54 14.54 -1.54
C TRP A 465 -29.46 15.44 -0.94
N ASP A 466 -28.69 16.13 -1.78
CA ASP A 466 -27.46 16.81 -1.34
C ASP A 466 -27.48 18.33 -1.56
N TYR A 467 -28.66 18.92 -1.79
CA TYR A 467 -28.75 20.36 -2.12
C TYR A 467 -28.19 21.26 -1.02
N THR A 468 -28.27 20.83 0.24
CA THR A 468 -27.73 21.57 1.39
C THR A 468 -26.45 21.01 1.98
N ALA A 469 -25.85 20.01 1.34
CA ALA A 469 -24.59 19.41 1.76
C ALA A 469 -23.39 20.32 1.46
N SER A 470 -22.24 19.95 2.02
CA SER A 470 -20.93 20.55 1.75
C SER A 470 -20.53 20.49 0.28
N PRO A 471 -19.92 21.54 -0.30
CA PRO A 471 -19.49 21.54 -1.70
C PRO A 471 -18.53 20.42 -2.06
N THR A 472 -17.68 20.01 -1.11
CA THR A 472 -16.68 18.98 -1.32
C THR A 472 -16.52 18.12 -0.07
N ALA A 473 -16.57 16.79 -0.21
CA ALA A 473 -16.39 15.86 0.90
C ALA A 473 -15.87 14.49 0.45
N LEU A 474 -15.03 13.88 1.29
CA LEU A 474 -14.68 12.46 1.26
C LEU A 474 -15.42 11.75 2.39
N GLY A 475 -16.19 10.71 2.07
CA GLY A 475 -16.90 9.91 3.07
C GLY A 475 -17.10 8.47 2.70
N ILE A 476 -17.96 7.77 3.44
CA ILE A 476 -18.23 6.34 3.29
C ILE A 476 -19.73 6.07 3.09
N SER A 477 -20.06 5.19 2.16
CA SER A 477 -21.43 4.78 1.84
C SER A 477 -21.97 3.73 2.82
N ASN A 478 -23.24 3.35 2.66
CA ASN A 478 -23.83 2.22 3.39
C ASN A 478 -23.28 0.85 2.94
N LEU A 479 -22.65 0.78 1.78
CA LEU A 479 -21.96 -0.41 1.24
C LEU A 479 -20.44 -0.34 1.48
N ARG A 480 -19.99 0.53 2.40
CA ARG A 480 -18.58 0.73 2.71
C ARG A 480 -17.74 1.20 1.50
N GLU A 481 -18.33 1.94 0.58
CA GLU A 481 -17.58 2.55 -0.54
C GLU A 481 -17.15 3.96 -0.15
N LEU A 482 -15.89 4.31 -0.40
CA LEU A 482 -15.47 5.71 -0.33
C LEU A 482 -16.21 6.50 -1.41
N GLN A 483 -16.76 7.65 -1.01
CA GLN A 483 -17.41 8.60 -1.87
C GLN A 483 -16.63 9.92 -1.82
N TRP A 484 -16.07 10.33 -2.95
CA TRP A 484 -15.72 11.74 -3.16
C TRP A 484 -16.91 12.42 -3.80
N THR A 485 -17.38 13.52 -3.22
CA THR A 485 -18.40 14.36 -3.83
C THR A 485 -17.85 15.76 -3.95
N GLU A 486 -18.06 16.38 -5.09
CA GLU A 486 -17.60 17.74 -5.37
C GLU A 486 -18.61 18.51 -6.21
N VAL A 487 -18.60 19.83 -6.04
CA VAL A 487 -19.16 20.76 -7.03
C VAL A 487 -17.98 21.44 -7.70
N GLY A 488 -17.80 21.18 -9.00
CA GLY A 488 -16.74 21.80 -9.79
C GLY A 488 -16.93 23.30 -9.97
N GLN A 489 -15.93 23.99 -10.54
CA GLN A 489 -15.96 25.46 -10.69
C GLN A 489 -17.24 25.97 -11.40
N ASP A 490 -17.70 25.25 -12.43
CA ASP A 490 -19.00 25.50 -13.06
C ASP A 490 -20.11 24.75 -12.32
N ALA A 491 -20.63 25.37 -11.25
CA ALA A 491 -21.70 24.80 -10.43
C ALA A 491 -23.00 24.54 -11.20
N THR A 492 -23.18 25.10 -12.41
CA THR A 492 -24.39 24.84 -13.22
C THR A 492 -24.49 23.39 -13.70
N LYS A 493 -23.36 22.67 -13.69
CA LYS A 493 -23.26 21.25 -14.03
C LYS A 493 -23.78 20.34 -12.92
N GLY A 494 -24.04 20.86 -11.73
CA GLY A 494 -24.36 20.08 -10.54
C GLY A 494 -23.11 19.42 -9.94
N ASP A 495 -23.33 18.58 -8.95
CA ASP A 495 -22.26 17.82 -8.30
C ASP A 495 -21.77 16.65 -9.16
N ARG A 496 -20.56 16.21 -8.86
CA ARG A 496 -19.95 14.99 -9.38
C ARG A 496 -19.51 14.12 -8.23
N THR A 497 -19.45 12.82 -8.49
CA THR A 497 -19.05 11.86 -7.47
C THR A 497 -18.08 10.83 -8.04
N ASN A 498 -17.11 10.46 -7.21
CA ASN A 498 -16.34 9.25 -7.37
C ASN A 498 -16.77 8.23 -6.33
N TRP A 499 -16.63 6.96 -6.67
CA TRP A 499 -16.96 5.86 -5.78
C TRP A 499 -15.94 4.74 -5.88
N SER A 500 -15.40 4.30 -4.75
CA SER A 500 -14.53 3.13 -4.71
C SER A 500 -15.33 1.83 -4.78
N GLY A 501 -14.63 0.69 -4.78
CA GLY A 501 -15.19 -0.57 -4.31
C GLY A 501 -15.41 -0.56 -2.79
N GLU A 502 -15.79 -1.71 -2.25
CA GLU A 502 -15.95 -1.89 -0.80
C GLU A 502 -14.60 -1.75 -0.06
N ILE A 503 -14.59 -1.00 1.04
CA ILE A 503 -13.44 -0.83 1.92
C ILE A 503 -13.62 -1.67 3.18
N MET A 504 -12.60 -2.48 3.48
CA MET A 504 -12.60 -3.35 4.65
C MET A 504 -12.39 -2.53 5.92
N VAL A 505 -13.19 -2.84 6.95
CA VAL A 505 -12.99 -2.30 8.30
C VAL A 505 -11.63 -2.73 8.85
N GLY A 506 -11.05 -1.96 9.77
CA GLY A 506 -9.75 -2.25 10.36
C GLY A 506 -8.56 -2.06 9.41
N THR A 507 -8.79 -1.67 8.15
CA THR A 507 -7.75 -1.56 7.12
C THR A 507 -7.49 -0.11 6.76
N TRP A 508 -6.22 0.28 6.71
CA TRP A 508 -5.82 1.60 6.25
C TRP A 508 -5.83 1.71 4.73
N SER A 509 -6.23 2.87 4.23
CA SER A 509 -6.21 3.23 2.82
C SER A 509 -5.58 4.59 2.61
N HIS A 510 -4.63 4.69 1.68
CA HIS A 510 -4.25 5.96 1.06
C HIS A 510 -5.30 6.34 0.03
N VAL A 511 -5.79 7.57 0.05
CA VAL A 511 -6.79 8.08 -0.91
C VAL A 511 -6.25 9.35 -1.52
N ALA A 512 -6.10 9.40 -2.85
CA ALA A 512 -5.68 10.59 -3.59
C ALA A 512 -6.75 10.99 -4.62
N LEU A 513 -7.18 12.25 -4.58
CA LEU A 513 -8.21 12.83 -5.44
C LEU A 513 -7.50 13.81 -6.36
N VAL A 514 -7.31 13.42 -7.62
CA VAL A 514 -6.60 14.23 -8.63
C VAL A 514 -7.62 14.81 -9.60
N ASN A 515 -7.91 16.11 -9.48
CA ASN A 515 -8.69 16.85 -10.46
C ASN A 515 -7.75 17.42 -11.53
N ASP A 516 -7.86 16.91 -12.75
CA ASP A 516 -7.04 17.32 -13.89
C ASP A 516 -7.88 18.12 -14.91
N PRO A 517 -7.65 19.45 -15.04
CA PRO A 517 -8.33 20.28 -16.03
C PRO A 517 -8.08 19.86 -17.48
N ALA A 518 -6.98 19.14 -17.77
CA ALA A 518 -6.64 18.71 -19.12
C ALA A 518 -7.57 17.59 -19.61
N THR A 519 -8.01 16.71 -18.71
CA THR A 519 -8.97 15.63 -19.00
C THR A 519 -10.40 16.01 -18.63
N ALA A 520 -10.57 17.03 -17.77
CA ALA A 520 -11.84 17.41 -17.14
C ALA A 520 -12.43 16.26 -16.29
N GLU A 521 -11.54 15.56 -15.59
CA GLU A 521 -11.86 14.45 -14.71
C GLU A 521 -11.29 14.66 -13.31
N THR A 522 -12.03 14.22 -12.30
CA THR A 522 -11.46 13.96 -10.98
C THR A 522 -11.30 12.46 -10.84
N THR A 523 -10.05 12.00 -10.75
CA THR A 523 -9.74 10.59 -10.52
C THR A 523 -9.48 10.36 -9.04
N MET A 524 -10.23 9.43 -8.44
CA MET A 524 -9.93 8.94 -7.10
C MET A 524 -9.04 7.72 -7.20
N TYR A 525 -7.95 7.72 -6.46
CA TYR A 525 -7.05 6.60 -6.30
C TYR A 525 -7.17 6.07 -4.87
N VAL A 526 -7.33 4.76 -4.72
CA VAL A 526 -7.26 4.08 -3.42
C VAL A 526 -6.02 3.20 -3.45
N ASN A 527 -5.08 3.45 -2.54
CA ASN A 527 -3.80 2.74 -2.43
C ASN A 527 -3.00 2.68 -3.74
N GLY A 528 -2.96 3.78 -4.50
CA GLY A 528 -2.29 3.76 -5.81
C GLY A 528 -3.22 3.48 -6.98
N ALA A 529 -4.34 2.81 -6.73
CA ALA A 529 -5.19 2.23 -7.75
C ALA A 529 -6.34 3.18 -8.15
N PRO A 530 -6.46 3.59 -9.44
CA PRO A 530 -7.60 4.40 -9.89
C PRO A 530 -8.91 3.63 -9.71
N VAL A 531 -9.93 4.28 -9.18
CA VAL A 531 -11.28 3.69 -9.11
C VAL A 531 -12.02 3.87 -10.44
N LEU A 532 -12.86 2.91 -10.83
CA LEU A 532 -13.57 2.97 -12.12
C LEU A 532 -14.60 4.10 -12.20
N ARG A 533 -15.31 4.35 -11.09
CA ARG A 533 -16.35 5.40 -11.04
C ARG A 533 -15.67 6.74 -10.85
N THR A 534 -15.09 7.24 -11.93
CA THR A 534 -14.42 8.54 -12.02
C THR A 534 -15.42 9.64 -12.36
N ALA A 535 -15.32 10.76 -11.64
CA ALA A 535 -16.09 11.96 -11.95
C ALA A 535 -15.60 12.59 -13.26
N GLN A 536 -16.50 12.76 -14.22
CA GLN A 536 -16.23 13.38 -15.51
C GLN A 536 -16.94 14.73 -15.66
N ASP A 537 -16.49 15.55 -16.62
CA ASP A 537 -17.04 16.87 -16.93
C ASP A 537 -16.96 17.84 -15.73
N THR A 538 -15.83 17.78 -15.01
CA THR A 538 -15.54 18.58 -13.81
C THR A 538 -14.14 19.18 -13.88
N VAL A 539 -14.00 20.42 -13.44
CA VAL A 539 -12.72 21.15 -13.40
C VAL A 539 -12.71 22.03 -12.18
N GLY A 540 -11.63 21.91 -11.40
CA GLY A 540 -11.42 22.62 -10.15
C GLY A 540 -12.51 22.40 -9.12
N ALA A 541 -12.44 23.15 -8.02
CA ALA A 541 -13.49 23.16 -7.01
C ALA A 541 -14.26 24.49 -7.03
N SER A 542 -15.58 24.42 -6.89
CA SER A 542 -16.39 25.58 -6.55
C SER A 542 -16.03 26.11 -5.16
N PHE A 543 -16.37 27.37 -4.92
CA PHE A 543 -15.90 28.09 -3.76
C PHE A 543 -17.04 28.80 -3.02
N ASN A 544 -17.14 28.53 -1.72
CA ASN A 544 -17.86 29.34 -0.75
C ASN A 544 -16.84 30.05 0.15
N PRO A 545 -16.77 31.40 0.13
CA PRO A 545 -15.76 32.13 0.89
C PRO A 545 -15.87 31.96 2.40
N GLY A 546 -14.71 31.87 3.05
CA GLY A 546 -14.55 31.79 4.50
C GLY A 546 -15.08 30.50 5.11
N MET A 547 -15.21 29.42 4.33
CA MET A 547 -15.70 28.12 4.82
C MET A 547 -14.52 27.24 5.27
N PRO A 548 -14.48 26.84 6.56
CA PRO A 548 -13.45 25.97 7.09
C PRO A 548 -13.38 24.60 6.41
N TRP A 549 -12.21 23.96 6.52
CA TRP A 549 -12.08 22.52 6.34
C TRP A 549 -12.29 21.83 7.68
N ILE A 550 -12.99 20.69 7.67
CA ILE A 550 -13.16 19.84 8.84
C ILE A 550 -12.73 18.40 8.56
N VAL A 551 -12.24 17.74 9.61
CA VAL A 551 -11.86 16.33 9.60
C VAL A 551 -12.66 15.60 10.68
N GLY A 552 -13.37 14.53 10.31
CA GLY A 552 -14.08 13.66 11.24
C GLY A 552 -15.60 13.83 11.35
N ALA A 553 -16.22 14.73 10.59
CA ALA A 553 -17.68 14.88 10.53
C ALA A 553 -18.17 15.35 9.16
N ASP A 554 -19.44 15.04 8.85
CA ASP A 554 -20.17 15.58 7.72
C ASP A 554 -20.66 17.02 7.99
N TRP A 555 -21.09 17.72 6.93
CA TRP A 555 -21.64 19.07 7.00
C TRP A 555 -22.86 19.22 6.10
N VAL A 556 -24.03 19.41 6.70
CA VAL A 556 -25.33 19.54 6.02
C VAL A 556 -26.16 20.61 6.72
N ASP A 557 -26.92 21.39 5.96
CA ASP A 557 -27.79 22.45 6.50
C ASP A 557 -27.03 23.48 7.36
N ASP A 558 -25.80 23.82 6.96
CA ASP A 558 -24.88 24.72 7.67
C ASP A 558 -24.52 24.27 9.11
N ALA A 559 -24.51 22.95 9.35
CA ALA A 559 -24.11 22.35 10.62
C ALA A 559 -23.34 21.04 10.44
N ALA A 560 -22.44 20.75 11.38
CA ALA A 560 -21.79 19.46 11.47
C ALA A 560 -22.80 18.36 11.85
N THR A 561 -22.65 17.17 11.28
CA THR A 561 -23.46 15.99 11.56
C THR A 561 -22.67 14.72 11.23
N ASN A 562 -23.22 13.54 11.52
CA ASN A 562 -22.76 12.24 11.05
C ASN A 562 -21.23 12.03 11.07
N GLY A 563 -20.68 11.71 12.25
CA GLY A 563 -19.24 11.61 12.48
C GLY A 563 -18.57 10.42 11.81
N TRP A 564 -17.33 10.62 11.37
CA TRP A 564 -16.43 9.53 10.98
C TRP A 564 -16.23 8.57 12.15
N HIS A 565 -16.24 7.26 11.88
CA HIS A 565 -15.91 6.24 12.86
C HIS A 565 -14.68 5.46 12.39
N GLY A 566 -13.53 5.83 12.93
CA GLY A 566 -12.22 5.32 12.49
C GLY A 566 -11.14 6.39 12.59
N CYS A 567 -10.02 6.18 11.90
CA CYS A 567 -8.85 7.04 11.98
C CYS A 567 -8.57 7.82 10.68
N VAL A 568 -7.97 9.00 10.82
CA VAL A 568 -7.46 9.84 9.73
C VAL A 568 -5.99 10.14 10.02
N GLY A 569 -5.11 9.73 9.11
CA GLY A 569 -3.69 10.01 9.14
C GLY A 569 -3.39 11.40 8.59
N GLU A 570 -2.20 11.57 8.00
CA GLU A 570 -1.86 12.86 7.39
C GLU A 570 -2.75 13.18 6.18
N THR A 571 -2.99 14.48 5.94
CA THR A 571 -3.83 14.98 4.85
C THR A 571 -3.14 16.18 4.20
N ARG A 572 -3.07 16.21 2.87
CA ARG A 572 -2.43 17.28 2.10
C ARG A 572 -3.34 17.77 0.98
N ILE A 573 -3.37 19.09 0.79
CA ILE A 573 -4.14 19.79 -0.25
C ILE A 573 -3.16 20.58 -1.11
N VAL A 574 -3.21 20.37 -2.42
CA VAL A 574 -2.32 20.99 -3.42
C VAL A 574 -3.15 21.64 -4.52
N ASP A 575 -2.76 22.83 -4.96
CA ASP A 575 -3.47 23.67 -5.95
C ASP A 575 -3.30 23.25 -7.42
N ARG A 576 -2.83 22.03 -7.66
CA ARG A 576 -2.64 21.43 -8.99
C ARG A 576 -2.78 19.91 -8.96
N PRO A 577 -3.08 19.27 -10.11
CA PRO A 577 -2.93 17.82 -10.23
C PRO A 577 -1.47 17.41 -9.99
N LEU A 578 -1.29 16.32 -9.24
CA LEU A 578 -0.01 15.68 -8.95
C LEU A 578 0.11 14.35 -9.66
N ASP A 579 1.32 14.05 -10.12
CA ASP A 579 1.70 12.71 -10.56
C ASP A 579 1.99 11.79 -9.36
N ARG A 580 1.96 10.46 -9.57
CA ARG A 580 2.14 9.47 -8.50
C ARG A 580 3.48 9.59 -7.75
N ASP A 581 4.53 10.03 -8.43
CA ASP A 581 5.87 10.24 -7.85
C ASP A 581 5.95 11.50 -6.97
N GLU A 582 4.89 12.30 -6.93
CA GLU A 582 4.78 13.49 -6.08
C GLU A 582 3.94 13.24 -4.81
N TRP A 583 3.24 12.10 -4.69
CA TRP A 583 2.33 11.79 -3.59
C TRP A 583 3.04 11.58 -2.24
N LEU A 584 2.31 11.64 -1.12
CA LEU A 584 2.87 11.35 0.21
C LEU A 584 3.37 9.91 0.39
N THR A 585 2.95 8.97 -0.45
CA THR A 585 3.50 7.60 -0.50
C THR A 585 4.79 7.51 -1.32
N ALA A 586 5.08 8.51 -2.16
CA ALA A 586 6.33 8.62 -2.90
C ALA A 586 7.48 9.06 -2.00
N ARG A 587 8.69 8.93 -2.53
CA ARG A 587 9.92 9.15 -1.77
C ARG A 587 10.89 10.08 -2.48
N PRO A 588 11.55 11.00 -1.74
CA PRO A 588 12.61 11.81 -2.30
C PRO A 588 13.72 10.95 -2.92
N ASP A 589 14.21 11.41 -4.08
CA ASP A 589 15.40 10.85 -4.70
C ASP A 589 16.64 11.19 -3.84
N LEU A 590 17.43 10.18 -3.51
CA LEU A 590 18.67 10.30 -2.73
C LEU A 590 19.93 10.28 -3.61
N SER A 591 19.79 10.15 -4.93
CA SER A 591 20.92 10.04 -5.87
C SER A 591 21.71 11.35 -6.04
N GLY A 592 21.11 12.50 -5.71
CA GLY A 592 21.68 13.84 -5.94
C GLY A 592 22.69 14.35 -4.90
N LEU A 593 23.37 13.47 -4.14
CA LEU A 593 24.37 13.89 -3.16
C LEU A 593 25.66 14.35 -3.84
N GLU A 594 26.08 15.59 -3.57
CA GLU A 594 27.36 16.13 -4.02
C GLU A 594 28.15 16.73 -2.86
N VAL A 595 29.47 16.51 -2.85
CA VAL A 595 30.42 17.18 -1.94
C VAL A 595 31.19 18.21 -2.77
N THR A 596 30.78 19.48 -2.69
CA THR A 596 31.33 20.56 -3.54
C THR A 596 32.34 21.44 -2.81
N ASP A 597 32.19 21.60 -1.50
CA ASP A 597 33.05 22.42 -0.68
C ASP A 597 34.03 21.53 0.09
N VAL A 598 35.20 21.33 -0.49
CA VAL A 598 36.33 20.65 0.13
C VAL A 598 37.50 21.63 0.22
N PRO A 599 38.09 21.87 1.41
CA PRO A 599 39.23 22.76 1.54
C PRO A 599 40.44 22.21 0.79
N GLU A 600 41.36 23.10 0.42
CA GLU A 600 42.61 22.70 -0.23
C GLU A 600 43.37 21.69 0.63
N GLN A 601 43.89 20.64 -0.01
CA GLN A 601 44.57 19.53 0.65
C GLN A 601 46.09 19.61 0.41
N PRO A 602 46.91 19.22 1.39
CA PRO A 602 46.54 18.79 2.74
C PRO A 602 46.08 19.96 3.63
N VAL A 603 45.20 19.69 4.60
CA VAL A 603 44.77 20.72 5.57
C VAL A 603 45.89 21.02 6.58
N PRO A 604 46.05 22.28 7.04
CA PRO A 604 47.09 22.64 8.00
C PRO A 604 47.03 21.83 9.30
N ALA A 605 48.19 21.55 9.90
CA ALA A 605 48.26 20.72 11.10
C ALA A 605 47.54 21.33 12.32
N ASP A 606 47.38 22.66 12.41
CA ASP A 606 46.75 23.30 13.56
C ASP A 606 45.21 23.31 13.51
N VAL A 607 44.59 22.80 12.43
CA VAL A 607 43.12 22.76 12.33
C VAL A 607 42.54 21.63 13.20
N ALA A 608 41.48 21.95 13.95
CA ALA A 608 40.78 21.00 14.80
C ALA A 608 39.75 20.15 14.03
N ALA A 609 39.21 20.70 12.94
CA ALA A 609 38.24 20.05 12.08
C ALA A 609 38.38 20.54 10.62
N VAL A 610 37.88 19.73 9.69
CA VAL A 610 37.82 20.01 8.26
C VAL A 610 36.36 20.26 7.90
N ALA A 611 36.06 21.50 7.51
CA ALA A 611 34.74 21.89 7.04
C ALA A 611 34.49 21.26 5.66
N LEU A 612 33.42 20.49 5.55
CA LEU A 612 32.88 19.98 4.29
C LEU A 612 31.52 20.61 4.03
N GLY A 613 31.19 20.80 2.77
CA GLY A 613 29.87 21.23 2.35
C GLY A 613 29.51 20.74 0.96
N GLY A 614 28.24 20.89 0.61
CA GLY A 614 27.72 20.32 -0.62
C GLY A 614 26.26 20.59 -0.85
N VAL A 615 25.73 19.86 -1.84
CA VAL A 615 24.31 19.82 -2.18
C VAL A 615 23.78 18.43 -1.90
N GLY A 616 22.53 18.34 -1.47
CA GLY A 616 21.84 17.10 -1.22
C GLY A 616 20.33 17.28 -1.27
N THR A 617 19.63 16.21 -0.96
CA THR A 617 18.18 16.16 -0.87
C THR A 617 17.74 16.91 0.38
N PRO A 618 16.87 17.94 0.28
CA PRO A 618 16.39 18.71 1.42
C PRO A 618 15.93 17.83 2.58
N HIS A 619 16.25 18.23 3.81
CA HIS A 619 15.92 17.53 5.06
C HIS A 619 16.58 16.15 5.26
N ALA A 620 17.30 15.61 4.28
CA ALA A 620 18.06 14.38 4.47
C ALA A 620 19.18 14.59 5.50
N THR A 621 19.52 13.52 6.22
CA THR A 621 20.70 13.51 7.10
C THR A 621 21.92 13.15 6.29
N VAL A 622 22.89 14.06 6.21
CA VAL A 622 24.22 13.78 5.66
C VAL A 622 25.09 13.19 6.75
N THR A 623 25.71 12.04 6.47
CA THR A 623 26.60 11.32 7.38
C THR A 623 27.97 11.18 6.73
N ALA A 624 29.00 11.78 7.32
CA ALA A 624 30.39 11.64 6.92
C ALA A 624 31.11 10.68 7.88
N THR A 625 31.72 9.63 7.33
CA THR A 625 32.42 8.58 8.11
C THR A 625 33.87 8.47 7.68
N PRO A 626 34.82 9.04 8.44
CA PRO A 626 36.25 8.80 8.21
C PRO A 626 36.61 7.35 8.53
N ALA A 627 37.45 6.74 7.69
CA ALA A 627 37.88 5.35 7.87
C ALA A 627 38.52 5.13 9.26
N GLY A 628 37.91 4.26 10.07
CA GLY A 628 38.38 3.93 11.43
C GLY A 628 37.97 4.94 12.52
N ALA A 629 37.09 5.89 12.23
CA ALA A 629 36.57 6.87 13.19
C ALA A 629 35.04 6.85 13.29
N ALA A 630 34.51 7.60 14.27
CA ALA A 630 33.07 7.77 14.42
C ALA A 630 32.51 8.68 13.32
N ALA A 631 31.28 8.41 12.90
CA ALA A 631 30.57 9.24 11.95
C ALA A 631 30.16 10.59 12.57
N VAL A 632 30.06 11.60 11.71
CA VAL A 632 29.52 12.93 12.02
C VAL A 632 28.38 13.23 11.07
N THR A 633 27.35 13.90 11.59
CA THR A 633 26.10 14.11 10.85
C THR A 633 25.70 15.58 10.82
N THR A 634 25.02 15.98 9.74
CA THR A 634 24.30 17.25 9.61
C THR A 634 22.99 17.00 8.86
N THR A 635 22.14 18.01 8.74
CA THR A 635 20.89 17.94 7.97
C THR A 635 20.98 18.89 6.79
N VAL A 636 20.55 18.43 5.61
CA VAL A 636 20.43 19.28 4.42
C VAL A 636 19.35 20.34 4.66
N ALA A 637 19.67 21.60 4.40
CA ALA A 637 18.74 22.71 4.49
C ALA A 637 17.65 22.63 3.39
N ALA A 638 16.58 23.40 3.55
CA ALA A 638 15.49 23.45 2.57
C ALA A 638 15.95 23.89 1.16
N ASP A 639 17.02 24.69 1.07
CA ASP A 639 17.62 25.11 -0.20
C ASP A 639 18.57 24.06 -0.83
N GLY A 640 18.64 22.85 -0.24
CA GLY A 640 19.47 21.74 -0.69
C GLY A 640 20.92 21.82 -0.24
N THR A 641 21.34 22.85 0.49
CA THR A 641 22.74 22.99 0.93
C THR A 641 22.99 22.29 2.26
N TRP A 642 24.21 21.79 2.46
CA TRP A 642 24.64 21.24 3.76
C TRP A 642 26.09 21.61 4.07
N ALA A 643 26.40 21.66 5.36
CA ALA A 643 27.75 21.85 5.87
C ALA A 643 27.96 21.04 7.15
N LEU A 644 29.16 20.45 7.31
CA LEU A 644 29.55 19.71 8.50
C LEU A 644 31.06 19.80 8.75
N ASP A 645 31.45 19.72 10.03
CA ASP A 645 32.85 19.71 10.44
C ASP A 645 33.30 18.28 10.76
N VAL A 646 34.24 17.74 9.97
CA VAL A 646 34.88 16.45 10.24
C VAL A 646 36.05 16.66 11.20
N PRO A 647 36.11 16.00 12.38
CA PRO A 647 37.25 16.11 13.26
C PRO A 647 38.57 15.80 12.53
N ALA A 648 39.61 16.61 12.73
CA ALA A 648 40.87 16.45 12.02
C ALA A 648 41.78 15.38 12.64
N ALA A 649 41.56 15.03 13.91
CA ALA A 649 42.36 14.04 14.65
C ALA A 649 42.50 12.65 13.99
N PRO A 650 41.46 12.05 13.36
CA PRO A 650 41.58 10.78 12.64
C PRO A 650 42.10 10.91 11.20
N ILE A 651 42.40 12.12 10.71
CA ILE A 651 42.88 12.34 9.34
C ILE A 651 44.40 12.15 9.29
N ALA A 652 44.84 11.13 8.55
CA ALA A 652 46.25 10.79 8.41
C ALA A 652 46.97 11.71 7.41
N THR A 653 48.28 11.87 7.59
CA THR A 653 49.13 12.59 6.63
C THR A 653 49.25 11.87 5.28
N THR A 654 49.03 10.55 5.27
CA THR A 654 48.99 9.71 4.06
C THR A 654 47.65 9.73 3.33
N GLY A 655 46.65 10.41 3.90
CA GLY A 655 45.26 10.40 3.43
C GLY A 655 44.38 9.42 4.22
N THR A 656 43.16 9.87 4.50
CA THR A 656 42.06 9.11 5.10
C THR A 656 40.85 9.21 4.17
N VAL A 657 40.28 8.06 3.80
CA VAL A 657 39.02 8.02 3.04
C VAL A 657 37.88 8.40 3.97
N VAL A 658 37.03 9.32 3.51
CA VAL A 658 35.77 9.71 4.16
C VAL A 658 34.65 9.34 3.21
N ALA A 659 33.78 8.43 3.64
CA ALA A 659 32.55 8.11 2.93
C ALA A 659 31.45 9.06 3.41
N VAL A 660 30.82 9.77 2.48
CA VAL A 660 29.70 10.68 2.75
C VAL A 660 28.45 10.08 2.11
N VAL A 661 27.40 9.89 2.91
CA VAL A 661 26.07 9.46 2.44
C VAL A 661 25.03 10.46 2.89
N GLN A 662 23.89 10.49 2.22
CA GLN A 662 22.69 11.16 2.70
C GLN A 662 21.55 10.17 2.86
N GLY A 663 20.57 10.47 3.71
CA GLY A 663 19.42 9.60 3.83
C GLY A 663 18.39 10.02 4.85
N PHE A 664 17.30 9.26 4.89
CA PHE A 664 16.25 9.34 5.89
C PHE A 664 16.23 8.01 6.65
N GLY A 665 16.69 8.01 7.90
CA GLY A 665 16.79 6.79 8.72
C GLY A 665 17.54 5.66 8.02
N GLY A 666 16.84 4.56 7.74
CA GLY A 666 17.42 3.37 7.08
C GLY A 666 17.61 3.51 5.56
N ARG A 667 17.00 4.50 4.91
CA ARG A 667 17.14 4.75 3.46
C ARG A 667 18.29 5.71 3.23
N VAL A 668 19.36 5.21 2.60
CA VAL A 668 20.61 5.96 2.38
C VAL A 668 21.04 5.89 0.91
N SER A 669 21.68 6.95 0.44
CA SER A 669 22.30 7.04 -0.89
C SER A 669 23.50 6.11 -1.01
N ASP A 670 23.95 5.91 -2.25
CA ASP A 670 25.32 5.45 -2.49
C ASP A 670 26.34 6.45 -1.88
N PRO A 671 27.49 5.96 -1.40
CA PRO A 671 28.50 6.82 -0.79
C PRO A 671 29.28 7.63 -1.83
N VAL A 672 29.46 8.92 -1.55
CA VAL A 672 30.47 9.77 -2.17
C VAL A 672 31.75 9.68 -1.35
N GLU A 673 32.79 9.05 -1.89
CA GLU A 673 34.08 8.94 -1.22
C GLU A 673 35.02 10.08 -1.61
N LEU A 674 35.63 10.71 -0.61
CA LEU A 674 36.74 11.64 -0.79
C LEU A 674 37.93 11.26 0.10
N THR A 675 39.13 11.71 -0.27
CA THR A 675 40.33 11.53 0.55
C THR A 675 40.76 12.85 1.15
N LEU A 676 40.80 12.91 2.48
CA LEU A 676 41.34 14.05 3.22
C LEU A 676 42.73 13.73 3.72
N ALA A 677 43.65 14.68 3.67
CA ALA A 677 45.01 14.54 4.21
C ALA A 677 45.36 15.75 5.06
N ARG A 678 46.14 15.52 6.13
CA ARG A 678 46.63 16.58 7.01
C ARG A 678 48.12 16.82 6.75
N GLU A 679 48.57 18.07 6.88
CA GLU A 679 49.99 18.38 6.87
C GLU A 679 50.68 17.68 8.04
N SER A 680 51.93 17.24 7.83
CA SER A 680 52.77 16.91 8.96
C SER A 680 52.89 18.13 9.85
N GLU A 681 52.79 17.97 11.17
CA GLU A 681 53.13 19.06 12.08
C GLU A 681 54.53 19.57 11.72
N PRO A 682 54.75 20.89 11.69
CA PRO A 682 56.06 21.42 11.39
C PRO A 682 57.06 20.79 12.35
N ASP A 683 58.04 20.07 11.80
CA ASP A 683 59.23 19.65 12.54
C ASP A 683 59.75 20.91 13.21
N ASP A 684 59.64 20.95 14.53
CA ASP A 684 59.85 22.13 15.36
C ASP A 684 61.34 22.54 15.39
N GLY A 685 62.15 21.87 14.56
CA GLY A 685 63.55 22.15 14.33
C GLY A 685 64.35 21.86 15.59
N LEU A 686 63.84 20.93 16.41
CA LEU A 686 64.49 20.32 17.56
C LEU A 686 64.90 18.87 17.24
N ALA A 687 65.18 18.61 15.95
CA ALA A 687 65.65 17.32 15.46
C ALA A 687 66.73 16.74 16.40
N HIS A 688 66.53 15.50 16.84
CA HIS A 688 67.44 14.86 17.76
C HIS A 688 67.42 13.34 17.58
N THR A 689 68.58 12.71 17.76
CA THR A 689 68.71 11.26 17.68
C THR A 689 68.88 10.68 19.08
N VAL A 690 67.97 9.79 19.48
CA VAL A 690 68.04 9.06 20.76
C VAL A 690 68.59 7.66 20.53
N GLU A 691 69.70 7.34 21.18
CA GLU A 691 70.22 5.97 21.30
C GLU A 691 70.12 5.52 22.75
N ALA A 692 69.37 4.47 23.02
CA ALA A 692 69.30 3.86 24.34
C ALA A 692 69.67 2.38 24.27
N GLN A 693 70.56 1.95 25.15
CA GLN A 693 71.07 0.57 25.16
C GLN A 693 71.47 0.10 26.55
N VAL A 694 71.35 -1.19 26.82
CA VAL A 694 71.77 -1.78 28.10
C VAL A 694 73.24 -2.16 28.05
N ARG A 695 74.06 -1.54 28.90
CA ARG A 695 75.51 -1.79 29.01
C ARG A 695 75.89 -2.38 30.35
N GLN A 696 76.86 -3.29 30.34
CA GLN A 696 77.50 -3.81 31.55
C GLN A 696 78.70 -2.94 31.93
N LEU A 697 78.62 -2.23 33.05
CA LEU A 697 79.72 -1.43 33.59
C LEU A 697 80.12 -2.01 34.95
N GLY A 698 81.32 -2.60 35.02
CA GLY A 698 81.84 -3.20 36.27
C GLY A 698 80.98 -4.37 36.79
N GLY A 699 80.32 -5.12 35.91
CA GLY A 699 79.47 -6.26 36.26
C GLY A 699 78.06 -5.91 36.74
N ARG A 700 77.63 -4.65 36.58
CA ARG A 700 76.26 -4.20 36.84
C ARG A 700 75.62 -3.65 35.55
N PRO A 701 74.34 -3.95 35.28
CA PRO A 701 73.63 -3.40 34.13
C PRO A 701 73.29 -1.92 34.33
N TYR A 702 73.48 -1.13 33.28
CA TYR A 702 73.09 0.27 33.18
C TYR A 702 72.32 0.50 31.88
N LEU A 703 71.25 1.27 31.95
CA LEU A 703 70.57 1.80 30.75
C LEU A 703 71.28 3.08 30.34
N ALA A 704 72.06 3.00 29.28
CA ALA A 704 72.82 4.12 28.72
C ALA A 704 71.98 4.81 27.66
N VAL A 705 71.56 6.05 27.93
CA VAL A 705 70.80 6.89 27.01
C VAL A 705 71.69 8.02 26.52
N ARG A 706 71.79 8.16 25.21
CA ARG A 706 72.47 9.22 24.50
C ARG A 706 71.45 9.96 23.64
N VAL A 707 71.40 11.27 23.77
CA VAL A 707 70.59 12.15 22.93
C VAL A 707 71.53 13.05 22.18
N HIS A 708 71.58 12.91 20.86
CA HIS A 708 72.32 13.79 19.98
C HIS A 708 71.41 14.96 19.58
N ASN A 709 71.88 16.18 19.77
CA ASN A 709 71.15 17.35 19.29
C ASN A 709 71.48 17.56 17.79
N ASP A 710 70.55 17.18 16.91
CA ASP A 710 70.64 17.39 15.46
C ASP A 710 70.05 18.74 15.02
N ALA A 711 69.50 19.51 15.96
CA ALA A 711 68.95 20.83 15.71
C ALA A 711 70.05 21.87 15.45
N GLU A 712 69.68 22.94 14.74
CA GLU A 712 70.57 24.09 14.51
C GLU A 712 70.69 25.03 15.72
N VAL A 713 69.95 24.78 16.80
CA VAL A 713 69.94 25.57 18.04
C VAL A 713 70.33 24.74 19.25
N ALA A 714 70.77 25.40 20.33
CA ALA A 714 70.99 24.73 21.61
C ALA A 714 69.65 24.32 22.22
N VAL A 715 69.62 23.15 22.87
CA VAL A 715 68.40 22.56 23.44
C VAL A 715 68.63 22.05 24.86
N ASP A 716 67.59 22.13 25.68
CA ASP A 716 67.54 21.46 26.97
C ASP A 716 67.00 20.05 26.76
N VAL A 717 67.68 19.03 27.29
CA VAL A 717 67.30 17.62 27.16
C VAL A 717 66.96 17.05 28.52
N THR A 718 65.76 16.51 28.68
CA THR A 718 65.36 15.73 29.85
C THR A 718 65.14 14.28 29.45
N VAL A 719 65.86 13.36 30.10
CA VAL A 719 65.71 11.92 29.92
C VAL A 719 65.03 11.36 31.17
N GLU A 720 63.90 10.70 31.00
CA GLU A 720 63.14 10.03 32.05
C GLU A 720 63.06 8.53 31.77
N THR A 721 63.35 7.74 32.79
CA THR A 721 63.30 6.28 32.75
C THR A 721 62.69 5.76 34.04
N ASP A 722 62.29 4.49 34.05
CA ASP A 722 61.86 3.79 35.28
C ASP A 722 62.95 3.73 36.36
N HIS A 723 64.19 4.04 36.00
CA HIS A 723 65.36 4.01 36.88
C HIS A 723 65.80 5.41 37.38
N GLY A 724 65.13 6.47 36.93
CA GLY A 724 65.38 7.85 37.33
C GLY A 724 65.31 8.82 36.15
N SER A 725 65.44 10.11 36.44
CA SER A 725 65.45 11.18 35.44
C SER A 725 66.74 12.00 35.48
N ARG A 726 67.12 12.57 34.35
CA ARG A 726 68.27 13.46 34.22
C ARG A 726 68.02 14.54 33.18
N SER A 727 68.24 15.80 33.55
CA SER A 727 68.19 16.94 32.64
C SER A 727 69.59 17.50 32.33
N PHE A 728 69.72 18.05 31.13
CA PHE A 728 70.90 18.69 30.58
C PHE A 728 70.45 19.99 29.93
N GLU A 729 71.03 21.11 30.35
CA GLU A 729 70.71 22.42 29.81
C GLU A 729 71.72 22.81 28.72
N ASP A 730 71.29 23.63 27.75
CA ASP A 730 72.15 24.22 26.71
C ASP A 730 73.00 23.18 25.92
N VAL A 731 72.41 22.04 25.55
CA VAL A 731 73.07 21.05 24.69
C VAL A 731 73.22 21.65 23.29
N ALA A 732 74.43 22.07 22.94
CA ALA A 732 74.72 22.74 21.67
C ALA A 732 74.41 21.87 20.43
N PRO A 733 74.16 22.47 19.25
CA PRO A 733 74.05 21.76 17.97
C PRO A 733 75.21 20.79 17.75
N GLY A 734 74.92 19.55 17.38
CA GLY A 734 75.91 18.48 17.19
C GLY A 734 76.54 17.95 18.49
N ALA A 735 76.12 18.41 19.67
CA ALA A 735 76.56 17.87 20.95
C ALA A 735 75.70 16.67 21.39
N ASN A 736 76.05 16.07 22.53
CA ASN A 736 75.33 14.94 23.08
C ASN A 736 75.05 15.13 24.57
N ALA A 737 73.80 14.92 24.97
CA ALA A 737 73.43 14.64 26.35
C ALA A 737 73.56 13.13 26.58
N TYR A 738 74.27 12.73 27.63
CA TYR A 738 74.51 11.31 27.92
C TYR A 738 74.36 11.01 29.41
N HIS A 739 73.55 10.01 29.73
CA HIS A 739 73.45 9.47 31.08
C HIS A 739 73.34 7.94 31.08
N ALA A 740 73.89 7.31 32.12
CA ALA A 740 73.76 5.88 32.35
C ALA A 740 73.03 5.65 33.69
N PHE A 741 71.80 5.16 33.63
CA PHE A 741 70.98 4.88 34.80
C PHE A 741 71.27 3.47 35.31
N ALA A 742 71.57 3.34 36.61
CA ALA A 742 71.83 2.03 37.22
C ALA A 742 70.54 1.21 37.27
N VAL A 743 70.52 0.06 36.59
CA VAL A 743 69.36 -0.84 36.59
C VAL A 743 69.35 -1.61 37.91
N ARG A 744 68.27 -1.53 38.68
CA ARG A 744 68.13 -2.29 39.93
C ARG A 744 67.81 -3.75 39.58
N SER A 745 68.55 -4.69 40.14
CA SER A 745 68.41 -6.12 39.86
C SER A 745 67.02 -6.63 40.25
N GLY A 746 66.21 -7.06 39.28
CA GLY A 746 64.89 -7.64 39.53
C GLY A 746 64.02 -7.89 38.29
N ASP A 747 63.91 -6.93 37.37
CA ASP A 747 62.78 -6.97 36.42
C ASP A 747 63.08 -7.31 34.96
N GLY A 748 64.34 -7.32 34.51
CA GLY A 748 64.68 -7.75 33.13
C GLY A 748 64.02 -6.95 31.99
N SER A 749 63.15 -5.98 32.27
CA SER A 749 62.60 -5.03 31.30
C SER A 749 63.60 -3.90 31.08
N THR A 750 63.77 -3.53 29.81
CA THR A 750 64.58 -2.37 29.39
C THR A 750 63.89 -1.03 29.74
N GLY A 751 62.65 -1.10 30.24
CA GLY A 751 61.83 0.04 30.68
C GLY A 751 61.37 0.92 29.52
N THR A 752 60.70 2.01 29.85
CA THR A 752 60.40 3.08 28.88
C THR A 752 61.44 4.19 29.02
N VAL A 753 62.00 4.67 27.91
CA VAL A 753 62.83 5.88 27.88
C VAL A 753 62.02 6.99 27.23
N THR A 754 61.67 8.01 28.00
CA THR A 754 61.13 9.26 27.46
C THR A 754 62.26 10.29 27.39
N VAL A 755 62.46 10.88 26.22
CA VAL A 755 63.33 12.03 26.01
C VAL A 755 62.47 13.21 25.63
N THR A 756 62.61 14.32 26.35
CA THR A 756 61.98 15.59 26.07
C THR A 756 63.07 16.60 25.75
N VAL A 757 63.02 17.20 24.57
CA VAL A 757 63.95 18.23 24.09
C VAL A 757 63.21 19.54 24.01
N SER A 758 63.73 20.62 24.60
CA SER A 758 63.08 21.93 24.55
C SER A 758 64.04 23.06 24.24
N ALA A 759 63.56 24.11 23.58
CA ALA A 759 64.30 25.35 23.40
C ALA A 759 63.37 26.56 23.49
N VAL A 760 63.90 27.71 23.90
CA VAL A 760 63.14 28.98 23.87
C VAL A 760 63.37 29.65 22.52
N ARG A 761 62.31 29.79 21.72
CA ARG A 761 62.32 30.55 20.46
C ARG A 761 61.27 31.65 20.52
N ASP A 762 61.65 32.86 20.13
CA ASP A 762 60.77 34.04 20.08
C ASP A 762 59.96 34.30 21.36
N GLY A 763 60.52 33.92 22.52
CA GLY A 763 59.91 34.11 23.83
C GLY A 763 58.96 32.99 24.28
N ALA A 764 58.78 31.93 23.48
CA ALA A 764 58.00 30.74 23.81
C ALA A 764 58.88 29.49 23.89
N THR A 765 58.56 28.57 24.81
CA THR A 765 59.23 27.27 24.91
C THR A 765 58.62 26.30 23.90
N VAL A 766 59.44 25.83 22.96
CA VAL A 766 59.12 24.77 22.00
C VAL A 766 59.66 23.45 22.55
N THR A 767 58.93 22.35 22.40
CA THR A 767 59.29 21.05 23.00
C THR A 767 58.95 19.90 22.06
N ASP A 768 59.93 19.04 21.81
CA ASP A 768 59.77 17.76 21.10
C ASP A 768 59.95 16.59 22.08
N ARG A 769 59.29 15.46 21.82
CA ARG A 769 59.28 14.29 22.72
C ARG A 769 59.43 12.98 21.96
N THR A 770 60.52 12.28 22.23
CA THR A 770 60.77 10.92 21.74
C THR A 770 60.54 9.89 22.84
N VAL A 771 59.79 8.81 22.56
CA VAL A 771 59.57 7.70 23.50
C VAL A 771 60.06 6.39 22.88
N LEU A 772 60.99 5.71 23.55
CA LEU A 772 61.49 4.38 23.16
C LEU A 772 60.95 3.32 24.12
N THR A 773 60.46 2.20 23.56
CA THR A 773 59.93 1.06 24.34
C THR A 773 60.44 -0.27 23.78
N GLY A 774 60.57 -1.28 24.63
CA GLY A 774 60.76 -2.68 24.19
C GLY A 774 61.96 -2.90 23.26
N ASP A 775 61.67 -3.19 21.98
CA ASP A 775 62.61 -3.63 20.94
C ASP A 775 63.53 -2.52 20.40
N ASP A 776 63.23 -1.24 20.68
CA ASP A 776 64.06 -0.10 20.28
C ASP A 776 65.28 0.12 21.22
N LEU A 777 65.37 -0.66 22.30
CA LEU A 777 66.42 -0.59 23.31
C LEU A 777 67.45 -1.69 23.07
N GLY A 778 68.51 -1.35 22.34
CA GLY A 778 69.56 -2.28 21.85
C GLY A 778 70.55 -2.81 22.87
#